data_AF-A0A814HRM6-F1
#
_entry.id   AF-A0A814HRM6-F1
#
_cell.length_a   1.000
_cell.length_b   1.000
_cell.length_c   1.000
_cell.angle_alpha   90.00
_cell.angle_beta   90.00
_cell.angle_gamma   90.00
#
_symmetry.space_group_name_H-M   'P 1'
#
loop_
_entity.id
_entity.type
_entity.pdbx_description
1 polymer ?
#
loop_
_entity_poly.entity_id
_entity_poly.type
_entity_poly.pdbx_seq_one_letter_code
_entity_poly.pdbx_strand_id
1 'polypeptide(L)'
;MDSTSLSTDVSHGKSEEMHLEIFCLLWLDASSSTKEGRDTEPKLRAIINHLKKFHDTAQCQKYIHERSTKERVVMIVSGRLGREIVPSIHHLRQVISIYVYCMDKEGNEKWARNYKKIKAVVTDLDELVSRIKADHKIQKMVEEPLSINIFTKGGGAGSSTTGLNGEFVFSQILIDFLIQLQYTEDDKQELIDLCKKQYKGNSDELSNIREFQEEYSSNKVVWWYTRESFLYKTLNAALRTPADIHTIFLFRKYIADIQHQLKWHQARKRLRVYRSQMISNNELETLKQNRGKFISVNSFFSTSFNKQQALSFLNDSNNTENLEAILFQIDADPKMAITKPFADITEFSEFKDEAEVLFMLGSIFRLDSVKHSRNDQVWIIEMTLCNDEENDLKQILIDMKEEFMSEGINLQTLAKILWGMSQIDLAKKYFMRLLEQLPINNPFRIDLYQDLSRLEAHAGHLDNSIEWRRKANELKKKLQSTSYSISKPKNPFKPKLNKWKRNAITVAGRNGWGQGINQLYHPLEIFIDGRKNIFIADFSNNRIVEWKYNAKEGQIIAGGNGYGNRMDQLNNPTDVIVDQQNHSIVIADCGNRRVIRWLNQNQQILIHNIDCCGLAMDKHGFLYISDSKKNEVRRWKMGEYNNEGVVVTGGNGQGNRLNQLNWPTYIFVDEEQSVYVSDQNNHRVMKWRKDAKEGRIVAGGNGRGEKLNQLSLPEGVIVDDLGHIYVADCYNHRVMRWCEGKEEGEIVVGGNGGGNQSNQLNYPRGLSFDDEGNLYVADTINHRIEKFEIIL
;
A
#
# COMPACT_ATOMS: atom_id res chain seq x y z
N MET A 1 -51.00 40.70 -3.57
CA MET A 1 -51.10 42.03 -2.96
C MET A 1 -50.14 42.03 -1.81
N ASP A 2 -49.22 43.00 -1.78
CA ASP A 2 -48.54 43.54 -0.59
C ASP A 2 -47.14 44.00 -0.95
N SER A 3 -47.17 45.21 -1.50
CA SER A 3 -46.14 46.23 -1.51
C SER A 3 -45.93 46.79 -0.09
N THR A 4 -44.67 46.95 0.33
CA THR A 4 -44.06 48.11 1.06
C THR A 4 -42.75 47.61 1.69
N SER A 5 -41.53 47.85 1.18
CA SER A 5 -40.77 49.05 0.79
C SER A 5 -40.15 49.83 1.96
N LEU A 6 -38.79 49.91 1.92
CA LEU A 6 -37.92 51.04 2.32
C LEU A 6 -37.77 51.28 3.85
N SER A 7 -36.61 51.61 4.44
CA SER A 7 -35.31 52.04 3.94
C SER A 7 -34.29 52.14 5.10
N THR A 8 -33.00 52.25 4.74
CA THR A 8 -31.91 53.08 5.35
C THR A 8 -31.40 52.72 6.76
N ASP A 9 -30.10 52.75 7.08
CA ASP A 9 -28.85 52.92 6.35
C ASP A 9 -27.70 52.69 7.36
N VAL A 10 -26.60 52.08 6.91
CA VAL A 10 -25.19 52.57 6.98
C VAL A 10 -24.79 53.23 8.32
N SER A 11 -23.83 52.77 9.14
CA SER A 11 -22.43 52.35 8.95
C SER A 11 -21.77 52.50 10.34
N HIS A 12 -20.56 52.09 10.71
CA HIS A 12 -19.47 51.26 10.22
C HIS A 12 -18.56 51.09 11.44
N GLY A 13 -17.89 49.95 11.56
CA GLY A 13 -16.83 49.79 12.56
C GLY A 13 -16.17 48.42 12.52
N LYS A 14 -15.29 48.22 11.52
CA LYS A 14 -14.16 47.28 11.44
C LYS A 14 -14.09 46.13 12.47
N SER A 15 -14.09 44.88 11.99
CA SER A 15 -12.88 44.02 11.94
C SER A 15 -13.24 42.57 11.62
N GLU A 16 -12.59 42.03 10.59
CA GLU A 16 -11.87 40.74 10.53
C GLU A 16 -12.49 39.43 11.11
N GLU A 17 -12.30 38.37 10.30
CA GLU A 17 -12.28 36.94 10.60
C GLU A 17 -13.64 36.22 10.83
N MET A 18 -14.19 35.60 9.77
CA MET A 18 -14.97 34.36 9.93
C MET A 18 -14.08 33.18 9.59
N HIS A 19 -13.49 32.63 10.64
CA HIS A 19 -13.00 31.27 10.63
C HIS A 19 -14.18 30.31 10.88
N LEU A 20 -14.51 29.50 9.87
CA LEU A 20 -15.25 28.24 10.04
C LEU A 20 -14.36 27.25 10.80
N GLU A 21 -14.15 27.48 12.08
CA GLU A 21 -13.33 26.61 12.93
C GLU A 21 -14.22 25.61 13.69
N ILE A 22 -13.95 24.32 13.48
CA ILE A 22 -14.45 23.23 14.32
C ILE A 22 -13.74 23.35 15.69
N PHE A 23 -14.47 23.71 16.73
CA PHE A 23 -13.94 23.91 18.08
C PHE A 23 -13.92 22.61 18.90
N CYS A 24 -13.10 22.55 19.95
CA CYS A 24 -13.14 21.47 20.94
C CYS A 24 -14.16 21.80 22.03
N LEU A 25 -15.13 20.91 22.27
CA LEU A 25 -16.11 21.05 23.34
C LEU A 25 -15.61 20.35 24.60
N LEU A 26 -15.39 21.08 25.67
CA LEU A 26 -15.05 20.54 26.99
C LEU A 26 -16.27 20.57 27.89
N TRP A 27 -16.57 19.48 28.56
CA TRP A 27 -17.61 19.45 29.58
C TRP A 27 -17.03 19.13 30.94
N LEU A 28 -17.01 20.15 31.81
CA LEU A 28 -16.64 20.08 33.21
C LEU A 28 -17.89 20.05 34.10
N ASP A 29 -18.52 18.88 34.17
CA ASP A 29 -19.50 18.50 35.20
C ASP A 29 -19.93 17.04 34.98
N ALA A 30 -18.98 16.16 34.69
CA ALA A 30 -19.31 14.78 34.33
C ALA A 30 -19.75 13.97 35.57
N SER A 31 -20.86 14.30 36.23
CA SER A 31 -21.41 13.39 37.25
C SER A 31 -21.90 12.10 36.56
N SER A 32 -21.31 10.96 36.89
CA SER A 32 -21.57 9.67 36.24
C SER A 32 -22.86 8.98 36.72
N SER A 33 -23.74 9.68 37.46
CA SER A 33 -24.80 9.04 38.25
C SER A 33 -26.23 9.56 38.07
N THR A 34 -26.48 10.61 37.27
CA THR A 34 -27.87 11.02 36.96
C THR A 34 -28.31 10.52 35.58
N LYS A 35 -29.60 10.20 35.45
CA LYS A 35 -30.24 9.75 34.19
C LYS A 35 -29.97 10.74 33.04
N GLU A 36 -29.88 12.03 33.36
CA GLU A 36 -29.56 13.13 32.44
C GLU A 36 -28.16 13.00 31.81
N GLY A 37 -27.12 12.64 32.57
CA GLY A 37 -25.75 12.52 32.05
C GLY A 37 -25.57 11.41 31.00
N ARG A 38 -26.45 10.40 30.96
CA ARG A 38 -26.46 9.35 29.92
C ARG A 38 -27.03 9.82 28.60
N ASP A 39 -28.05 10.68 28.63
CA ASP A 39 -28.71 11.21 27.42
C ASP A 39 -27.96 12.42 26.84
N THR A 40 -27.12 13.07 27.64
CA THR A 40 -26.45 14.28 27.19
C THR A 40 -25.29 14.07 26.24
N GLU A 41 -24.47 13.07 26.50
CA GLU A 41 -23.31 12.79 25.65
C GLU A 41 -23.70 12.43 24.21
N PRO A 42 -24.70 11.57 23.96
CA PRO A 42 -25.19 11.31 22.60
C PRO A 42 -25.67 12.59 21.89
N LYS A 43 -26.45 13.45 22.57
CA LYS A 43 -26.98 14.69 21.99
C LYS A 43 -25.89 15.70 21.63
N LEU A 44 -24.84 15.82 22.44
CA LEU A 44 -23.70 16.68 22.12
C LEU A 44 -22.81 16.05 21.04
N ARG A 45 -22.60 14.73 21.07
CA ARG A 45 -21.84 14.02 20.03
C ARG A 45 -22.52 14.00 18.68
N ALA A 46 -23.83 14.19 18.61
CA ALA A 46 -24.57 14.39 17.37
C ALA A 46 -24.21 15.72 16.66
N ILE A 47 -23.56 16.66 17.35
CA ILE A 47 -23.28 18.01 16.82
C ILE A 47 -21.78 18.34 16.81
N ILE A 48 -20.99 17.68 17.65
CA ILE A 48 -19.54 17.89 17.72
C ILE A 48 -18.80 16.61 18.09
N ASN A 49 -17.79 16.26 17.31
CA ASN A 49 -17.02 15.03 17.51
C ASN A 49 -15.91 15.18 18.57
N HIS A 50 -15.33 16.38 18.71
CA HIS A 50 -14.26 16.68 19.66
C HIS A 50 -14.80 17.06 21.06
N LEU A 51 -15.55 16.15 21.68
CA LEU A 51 -16.05 16.28 23.05
C LEU A 51 -15.08 15.64 24.06
N LYS A 52 -14.61 16.42 25.04
CA LYS A 52 -13.82 15.95 26.19
C LYS A 52 -14.55 16.24 27.50
N LYS A 53 -14.51 15.31 28.45
CA LYS A 53 -15.15 15.45 29.75
C LYS A 53 -14.12 15.53 30.86
N PHE A 54 -14.38 16.38 31.85
CA PHE A 54 -13.57 16.53 33.05
C PHE A 54 -14.45 16.49 34.29
N HIS A 55 -13.89 15.96 35.38
CA HIS A 55 -14.49 16.00 36.72
C HIS A 55 -13.72 16.94 37.65
N ASP A 56 -12.49 17.25 37.29
CA ASP A 56 -11.53 18.00 38.09
C ASP A 56 -11.12 19.28 37.37
N THR A 57 -11.18 20.39 38.09
CA THR A 57 -10.89 21.73 37.57
C THR A 57 -9.41 21.87 37.18
N ALA A 58 -8.49 21.28 37.95
CA ALA A 58 -7.06 21.37 37.70
C ALA A 58 -6.64 20.60 36.42
N GLN A 59 -7.18 19.40 36.19
CA GLN A 59 -6.97 18.64 34.96
C GLN A 59 -7.54 19.35 33.73
N CYS A 60 -8.75 19.90 33.84
CA CYS A 60 -9.38 20.67 32.77
C CYS A 60 -8.55 21.91 32.43
N GLN A 61 -8.10 22.64 33.46
CA GLN A 61 -7.26 23.82 33.29
C GLN A 61 -5.93 23.47 32.63
N LYS A 62 -5.22 22.44 33.10
CA LYS A 62 -3.96 21.97 32.50
C LYS A 62 -4.15 21.64 31.01
N TYR A 63 -5.23 20.94 30.67
CA TYR A 63 -5.57 20.59 29.30
C TYR A 63 -5.75 21.80 28.37
N ILE A 64 -6.35 22.89 28.87
CA ILE A 64 -6.54 24.13 28.10
C ILE A 64 -5.21 24.86 27.89
N HIS A 65 -4.29 24.81 28.86
CA HIS A 65 -2.99 25.48 28.79
C HIS A 65 -1.99 24.77 27.87
N GLU A 66 -2.08 23.45 27.74
CA GLU A 66 -1.22 22.65 26.85
C GLU A 66 -1.57 22.82 25.37
N ARG A 67 -2.72 23.44 25.04
CA ARG A 67 -3.17 23.65 23.66
C ARG A 67 -2.65 24.96 23.05
N SER A 68 -2.54 24.96 21.73
CA SER A 68 -2.16 26.15 20.97
C SER A 68 -3.16 27.30 21.20
N THR A 69 -2.66 28.52 21.30
CA THR A 69 -3.49 29.74 21.42
C THR A 69 -4.33 30.03 20.19
N LYS A 70 -4.09 29.29 19.09
CA LYS A 70 -4.86 29.33 17.84
C LYS A 70 -6.05 28.35 17.84
N GLU A 71 -6.13 27.42 18.78
CA GLU A 71 -7.27 26.50 18.86
C GLU A 71 -8.49 27.15 19.53
N ARG A 72 -9.70 26.75 19.14
CA ARG A 72 -10.95 27.21 19.76
C ARG A 72 -11.53 26.18 20.71
N VAL A 73 -11.77 26.61 21.93
CA VAL A 73 -12.31 25.81 23.03
C VAL A 73 -13.66 26.38 23.47
N VAL A 74 -14.70 25.55 23.39
CA VAL A 74 -16.02 25.82 23.94
C VAL A 74 -16.19 24.97 25.19
N MET A 75 -16.74 25.54 26.25
CA MET A 75 -16.89 24.84 27.52
C MET A 75 -18.34 24.75 27.98
N ILE A 76 -18.69 23.62 28.56
CA ILE A 76 -19.90 23.40 29.35
C ILE A 76 -19.44 23.18 30.78
N VAL A 77 -19.94 23.98 31.71
CA VAL A 77 -19.58 23.90 33.14
C VAL A 77 -20.85 23.84 33.98
N SER A 78 -20.82 23.18 35.14
CA SER A 78 -21.88 23.39 36.14
C SER A 78 -21.73 24.70 36.87
N GLY A 79 -22.79 25.14 37.56
CA GLY A 79 -22.75 26.37 38.35
C GLY A 79 -21.64 26.40 39.40
N ARG A 80 -21.38 25.26 40.07
CA ARG A 80 -20.30 25.16 41.08
C ARG A 80 -18.92 25.16 40.43
N LEU A 81 -18.65 24.21 39.53
CA LEU A 81 -17.32 24.07 38.91
C LEU A 81 -16.98 25.26 38.01
N GLY A 82 -17.99 25.89 37.41
CA GLY A 82 -17.86 27.14 36.67
C GLY A 82 -17.32 28.27 37.53
N ARG A 83 -17.84 28.46 38.76
CA ARG A 83 -17.33 29.50 39.68
C ARG A 83 -15.88 29.28 40.06
N GLU A 84 -15.42 28.03 40.09
CA GLU A 84 -14.04 27.67 40.40
C GLU A 84 -13.09 27.88 39.21
N ILE A 85 -13.44 27.38 38.01
CA ILE A 85 -12.53 27.38 36.86
C ILE A 85 -12.55 28.67 36.03
N VAL A 86 -13.72 29.29 35.84
CA VAL A 86 -13.85 30.42 34.91
C VAL A 86 -12.92 31.61 35.25
N PRO A 87 -12.71 31.99 36.54
CA PRO A 87 -11.75 33.04 36.88
C PRO A 87 -10.34 32.78 36.32
N SER A 88 -9.88 31.53 36.29
CA SER A 88 -8.52 31.16 35.86
C SER A 88 -8.35 30.97 34.35
N ILE A 89 -9.43 30.86 33.57
CA ILE A 89 -9.35 30.58 32.12
C ILE A 89 -10.04 31.58 31.22
N HIS A 90 -10.93 32.45 31.75
CA HIS A 90 -11.72 33.36 30.92
C HIS A 90 -10.87 34.34 30.09
N HIS A 91 -9.65 34.63 30.55
CA HIS A 91 -8.72 35.53 29.85
C HIS A 91 -7.99 34.84 28.69
N LEU A 92 -7.95 33.50 28.62
CA LEU A 92 -7.20 32.75 27.61
C LEU A 92 -7.84 32.88 26.22
N ARG A 93 -7.04 33.25 25.21
CA ARG A 93 -7.54 33.51 23.84
C ARG A 93 -8.25 32.30 23.24
N GLN A 94 -7.73 31.09 23.47
CA GLN A 94 -8.28 29.85 22.95
C GLN A 94 -9.68 29.52 23.49
N VAL A 95 -10.06 29.98 24.69
CA VAL A 95 -11.42 29.78 25.22
C VAL A 95 -12.34 30.82 24.60
N ILE A 96 -13.32 30.39 23.82
CA ILE A 96 -14.17 31.28 23.02
C ILE A 96 -15.61 31.43 23.54
N SER A 97 -16.20 30.35 24.07
CA SER A 97 -17.54 30.35 24.65
C SER A 97 -17.60 29.42 25.85
N ILE A 98 -18.36 29.81 26.86
CA ILE A 98 -18.64 29.02 28.06
C ILE A 98 -20.15 28.99 28.25
N TYR A 99 -20.72 27.81 28.45
CA TYR A 99 -22.13 27.57 28.73
C TYR A 99 -22.24 26.98 30.13
N VAL A 100 -23.11 27.56 30.95
CA VAL A 100 -23.34 27.07 32.31
C VAL A 100 -24.58 26.20 32.27
N TYR A 101 -24.43 24.89 32.44
CA TYR A 101 -25.53 23.95 32.50
C TYR A 101 -25.81 23.61 33.96
N CYS A 102 -26.92 24.11 34.51
CA CYS A 102 -27.28 23.91 35.92
C CYS A 102 -28.77 24.14 36.20
N MET A 103 -29.29 23.51 37.24
CA MET A 103 -30.69 23.66 37.66
C MET A 103 -31.00 25.03 38.29
N ASP A 104 -30.06 25.62 39.05
CA ASP A 104 -30.22 26.95 39.66
C ASP A 104 -29.81 28.06 38.68
N LYS A 105 -30.74 28.45 37.80
CA LYS A 105 -30.51 29.46 36.76
C LYS A 105 -30.28 30.86 37.35
N GLU A 106 -31.18 31.35 38.18
CA GLU A 106 -31.12 32.72 38.71
C GLU A 106 -29.86 32.99 39.54
N GLY A 107 -29.44 32.02 40.36
CA GLY A 107 -28.24 32.14 41.18
C GLY A 107 -26.96 32.22 40.36
N ASN A 108 -26.90 31.51 39.22
CA ASN A 108 -25.72 31.47 38.35
C ASN A 108 -25.73 32.57 37.28
N GLU A 109 -26.88 33.08 36.86
CA GLU A 109 -26.95 34.22 35.94
C GLU A 109 -26.32 35.49 36.50
N LYS A 110 -26.52 35.79 37.79
CA LYS A 110 -25.91 36.96 38.45
C LYS A 110 -24.39 36.91 38.41
N TRP A 111 -23.81 35.73 38.66
CA TRP A 111 -22.37 35.51 38.59
C TRP A 111 -21.86 35.50 37.13
N ALA A 112 -22.60 34.85 36.23
CA ALA A 112 -22.22 34.70 34.83
C ALA A 112 -22.07 36.04 34.10
N ARG A 113 -22.89 37.04 34.45
CA ARG A 113 -22.82 38.41 33.90
C ARG A 113 -21.45 39.08 34.08
N ASN A 114 -20.65 38.64 35.05
CA ASN A 114 -19.30 39.17 35.28
C ASN A 114 -18.27 38.68 34.24
N TYR A 115 -18.61 37.69 33.40
CA TYR A 115 -17.69 37.07 32.44
C TYR A 115 -18.25 37.08 31.02
N LYS A 116 -17.68 37.92 30.14
CA LYS A 116 -18.15 38.10 28.75
C LYS A 116 -18.14 36.84 27.87
N LYS A 117 -17.35 35.84 28.24
CA LYS A 117 -17.26 34.56 27.52
C LYS A 117 -18.34 33.57 27.93
N ILE A 118 -19.05 33.80 29.04
CA ILE A 118 -20.21 33.00 29.38
C ILE A 118 -21.38 33.46 28.49
N LYS A 119 -21.84 32.56 27.61
CA LYS A 119 -22.85 32.85 26.59
C LYS A 119 -24.27 32.64 27.09
N ALA A 120 -24.49 31.62 27.89
CA ALA A 120 -25.79 31.33 28.48
C ALA A 120 -25.68 30.52 29.77
N VAL A 121 -26.69 30.70 30.63
CA VAL A 121 -27.00 29.78 31.73
C VAL A 121 -28.28 29.04 31.33
N VAL A 122 -28.18 27.72 31.20
CA VAL A 122 -29.22 26.86 30.64
C VAL A 122 -29.54 25.72 31.61
N THR A 123 -30.82 25.38 31.66
CA THR A 123 -31.37 24.30 32.50
C THR A 123 -31.81 23.10 31.68
N ASP A 124 -32.01 23.30 30.37
CA ASP A 124 -32.43 22.29 29.42
C ASP A 124 -31.31 21.96 28.43
N LEU A 125 -31.22 20.68 28.09
CA LEU A 125 -30.17 20.19 27.22
C LEU A 125 -30.44 20.48 25.74
N ASP A 126 -31.67 20.35 25.27
CA ASP A 126 -31.98 20.64 23.87
C ASP A 126 -31.80 22.14 23.58
N GLU A 127 -32.10 22.98 24.57
CA GLU A 127 -31.74 24.39 24.56
C GLU A 127 -30.21 24.60 24.51
N LEU A 128 -29.44 23.91 25.35
CA LEU A 128 -27.96 23.98 25.34
C LEU A 128 -27.39 23.62 23.96
N VAL A 129 -27.83 22.50 23.40
CA VAL A 129 -27.41 22.00 22.09
C VAL A 129 -27.79 22.99 20.99
N SER A 130 -29.02 23.49 20.99
CA SER A 130 -29.51 24.47 20.02
C SER A 130 -28.72 25.79 20.09
N ARG A 131 -28.42 26.29 21.29
CA ARG A 131 -27.61 27.50 21.49
C ARG A 131 -26.18 27.32 21.03
N ILE A 132 -25.53 26.20 21.37
CA ILE A 132 -24.18 25.90 20.87
C ILE A 132 -24.18 25.88 19.33
N LYS A 133 -25.19 25.27 18.71
CA LYS A 133 -25.33 25.29 17.24
C LYS A 133 -25.49 26.70 16.69
N ALA A 134 -26.37 27.51 17.29
CA ALA A 134 -26.64 28.86 16.83
C ALA A 134 -25.42 29.80 17.00
N ASP A 135 -24.83 29.81 18.19
CA ASP A 135 -23.70 30.69 18.55
C ASP A 135 -22.44 30.40 17.74
N HIS A 136 -22.28 29.15 17.30
CA HIS A 136 -21.15 28.70 16.50
C HIS A 136 -21.49 28.37 15.04
N LYS A 137 -22.70 28.72 14.59
CA LYS A 137 -23.22 28.40 13.24
C LYS A 137 -22.94 26.95 12.82
N ILE A 138 -23.11 26.00 13.74
CA ILE A 138 -22.96 24.57 13.46
C ILE A 138 -24.18 24.13 12.67
N GLN A 139 -24.12 24.24 11.35
CA GLN A 139 -24.99 23.50 10.46
C GLN A 139 -24.64 22.01 10.57
N LYS A 140 -25.58 21.12 10.23
CA LYS A 140 -25.22 19.75 9.83
C LYS A 140 -24.44 19.90 8.53
N MET A 141 -23.15 20.27 8.65
CA MET A 141 -22.29 20.50 7.50
C MET A 141 -22.01 19.14 6.89
N VAL A 142 -22.67 18.87 5.78
CA VAL A 142 -22.39 17.69 4.95
C VAL A 142 -21.05 17.86 4.22
N GLU A 143 -20.54 19.09 4.09
CA GLU A 143 -19.32 19.33 3.32
C GLU A 143 -18.27 20.12 4.10
N GLU A 144 -17.18 19.44 4.41
CA GLU A 144 -15.98 19.97 5.02
C GLU A 144 -15.08 20.63 3.95
N PRO A 145 -14.27 21.66 4.28
CA PRO A 145 -13.43 22.34 3.30
C PRO A 145 -12.42 21.39 2.66
N LEU A 146 -12.24 21.49 1.35
CA LEU A 146 -11.30 20.68 0.58
C LEU A 146 -9.85 21.15 0.82
N SER A 147 -8.95 20.19 1.01
CA SER A 147 -7.51 20.48 0.99
C SER A 147 -7.04 20.65 -0.46
N ILE A 148 -6.87 21.91 -0.88
CA ILE A 148 -6.42 22.29 -2.23
C ILE A 148 -4.95 22.74 -2.19
N ASN A 149 -4.11 22.12 -3.03
CA ASN A 149 -2.72 22.53 -3.28
C ASN A 149 -2.59 23.13 -4.69
N ILE A 150 -1.87 24.25 -4.84
CA ILE A 150 -1.72 24.98 -6.12
C ILE A 150 -0.25 25.06 -6.56
N PHE A 151 0.08 24.75 -7.81
CA PHE A 151 1.46 24.72 -8.33
C PHE A 151 1.57 25.09 -9.84
N THR A 152 2.76 25.50 -10.30
CA THR A 152 3.00 26.09 -11.65
C THR A 152 3.59 25.11 -12.68
N LYS A 153 3.56 25.52 -13.96
CA LYS A 153 4.34 24.97 -15.09
C LYS A 153 5.42 25.97 -15.51
N GLY A 154 6.65 25.51 -15.75
CA GLY A 154 7.86 26.16 -16.25
C GLY A 154 8.08 27.63 -15.88
N GLY A 155 8.95 27.90 -14.91
CA GLY A 155 9.62 29.18 -14.72
C GLY A 155 11.12 28.97 -14.51
N GLY A 156 11.94 29.58 -15.37
CA GLY A 156 13.40 29.41 -15.36
C GLY A 156 14.08 29.74 -14.03
N ALA A 157 15.34 29.33 -13.91
CA ALA A 157 16.23 29.56 -12.78
C ALA A 157 15.99 30.93 -12.12
N GLY A 158 15.43 30.94 -10.91
CA GLY A 158 15.30 32.19 -10.13
C GLY A 158 14.19 32.31 -9.10
N SER A 159 13.15 31.46 -9.09
CA SER A 159 12.14 31.49 -8.01
C SER A 159 12.39 30.38 -7.00
N SER A 160 12.91 30.76 -5.84
CA SER A 160 13.13 29.91 -4.66
C SER A 160 12.01 28.88 -4.44
N THR A 161 12.38 27.61 -4.37
CA THR A 161 11.54 26.44 -4.03
C THR A 161 11.18 26.37 -2.54
N THR A 162 11.25 27.48 -1.81
CA THR A 162 10.83 27.52 -0.40
C THR A 162 9.33 27.76 -0.31
N GLY A 163 8.56 26.68 -0.20
CA GLY A 163 7.27 26.73 0.51
C GLY A 163 6.03 26.15 -0.17
N LEU A 164 6.06 25.70 -1.44
CA LEU A 164 4.82 25.26 -2.11
C LEU A 164 4.82 23.88 -2.78
N ASN A 165 5.93 23.13 -2.83
CA ASN A 165 5.97 21.86 -3.58
C ASN A 165 6.44 20.63 -2.81
N GLY A 166 7.10 20.77 -1.65
CA GLY A 166 7.66 19.64 -0.90
C GLY A 166 6.58 18.72 -0.31
N GLU A 167 5.65 19.28 0.45
CA GLU A 167 4.57 18.52 1.09
C GLU A 167 3.70 17.79 0.06
N PHE A 168 3.38 18.44 -1.07
CA PHE A 168 2.63 17.83 -2.16
C PHE A 168 3.36 16.61 -2.74
N VAL A 169 4.64 16.74 -3.10
CA VAL A 169 5.43 15.65 -3.68
C VAL A 169 5.53 14.47 -2.72
N PHE A 170 5.81 14.74 -1.43
CA PHE A 170 5.85 13.71 -0.41
C PHE A 170 4.47 13.07 -0.16
N SER A 171 3.38 13.84 -0.16
CA SER A 171 2.03 13.29 -0.04
C SER A 171 1.69 12.36 -1.20
N GLN A 172 2.03 12.72 -2.43
CA GLN A 172 1.82 11.88 -3.61
C GLN A 172 2.59 10.56 -3.50
N ILE A 173 3.88 10.62 -3.15
CA ILE A 173 4.72 9.44 -2.95
C ILE A 173 4.17 8.57 -1.82
N LEU A 174 3.80 9.18 -0.69
CA LEU A 174 3.25 8.47 0.46
C LEU A 174 1.96 7.74 0.11
N ILE A 175 1.01 8.40 -0.57
CA ILE A 175 -0.25 7.79 -1.02
C ILE A 175 0.04 6.62 -1.96
N ASP A 176 0.85 6.84 -3.00
CA ASP A 176 1.20 5.81 -4.00
C ASP A 176 1.90 4.62 -3.36
N PHE A 177 2.70 4.88 -2.32
CA PHE A 177 3.37 3.84 -1.54
C PHE A 177 2.36 3.07 -0.66
N LEU A 178 1.51 3.76 0.08
CA LEU A 178 0.57 3.16 1.04
C LEU A 178 -0.42 2.23 0.35
N ILE A 179 -0.93 2.59 -0.83
CA ILE A 179 -1.88 1.74 -1.59
C ILE A 179 -1.25 0.43 -2.08
N GLN A 180 0.08 0.38 -2.23
CA GLN A 180 0.84 -0.82 -2.63
C GLN A 180 1.33 -1.62 -1.42
N LEU A 181 1.37 -1.02 -0.24
CA LEU A 181 1.90 -1.64 0.97
C LEU A 181 0.99 -2.75 1.48
N GLN A 182 1.59 -3.92 1.77
CA GLN A 182 0.88 -5.07 2.33
C GLN A 182 0.03 -4.70 3.55
N TYR A 183 -1.15 -5.29 3.63
CA TYR A 183 -2.13 -5.10 4.69
C TYR A 183 -2.33 -6.39 5.47
N THR A 184 -2.31 -6.32 6.81
CA THR A 184 -2.44 -7.49 7.69
C THR A 184 -3.74 -7.44 8.52
N GLU A 185 -4.11 -8.57 9.13
CA GLU A 185 -5.24 -8.60 10.06
C GLU A 185 -4.99 -7.77 11.33
N ASP A 186 -3.72 -7.60 11.75
CA ASP A 186 -3.37 -6.71 12.86
C ASP A 186 -3.71 -5.25 12.53
N ASP A 187 -3.47 -4.82 11.29
CA ASP A 187 -3.85 -3.47 10.84
C ASP A 187 -5.38 -3.30 10.84
N LYS A 188 -6.13 -4.33 10.44
CA LYS A 188 -7.59 -4.33 10.51
C LYS A 188 -8.06 -4.16 11.94
N GLN A 189 -7.50 -4.93 12.86
CA GLN A 189 -7.89 -4.88 14.26
C GLN A 189 -7.54 -3.51 14.89
N GLU A 190 -6.36 -2.97 14.61
CA GLU A 190 -5.95 -1.63 15.06
C GLU A 190 -6.88 -0.54 14.53
N LEU A 191 -7.30 -0.61 13.25
CA LEU A 191 -8.29 0.31 12.67
C LEU A 191 -9.62 0.23 13.43
N ILE A 192 -10.14 -0.98 13.62
CA ILE A 192 -11.42 -1.20 14.28
C ILE A 192 -11.38 -0.67 15.72
N ASP A 193 -10.28 -0.89 16.44
CA ASP A 193 -10.13 -0.42 17.81
C ASP A 193 -9.97 1.10 17.87
N LEU A 194 -9.27 1.71 16.91
CA LEU A 194 -9.20 3.16 16.74
C LEU A 194 -10.59 3.75 16.53
N CYS A 195 -11.38 3.20 15.61
CA CYS A 195 -12.74 3.66 15.34
C CYS A 195 -13.66 3.45 16.54
N LYS A 196 -13.62 2.29 17.21
CA LYS A 196 -14.42 2.04 18.44
C LYS A 196 -14.08 3.02 19.55
N LYS A 197 -12.81 3.39 19.69
CA LYS A 197 -12.35 4.39 20.66
C LYS A 197 -12.82 5.79 20.29
N GLN A 198 -12.73 6.16 19.01
CA GLN A 198 -13.17 7.45 18.50
C GLN A 198 -14.69 7.65 18.65
N TYR A 199 -15.47 6.63 18.33
CA TYR A 199 -16.94 6.64 18.39
C TYR A 199 -17.50 6.05 19.69
N LYS A 200 -16.69 6.01 20.76
CA LYS A 200 -17.14 5.52 22.06
C LYS A 200 -18.36 6.32 22.54
N GLY A 201 -19.47 5.61 22.80
CA GLY A 201 -20.74 6.22 23.21
C GLY A 201 -21.67 6.62 22.06
N ASN A 202 -21.28 6.41 20.80
CA ASN A 202 -22.15 6.55 19.63
C ASN A 202 -22.63 5.15 19.20
N SER A 203 -23.85 4.77 19.59
CA SER A 203 -24.41 3.43 19.33
C SER A 203 -24.50 3.10 17.84
N ASP A 204 -24.82 4.10 17.03
CA ASP A 204 -25.11 3.93 15.60
C ASP A 204 -23.80 3.65 14.85
N GLU A 205 -22.76 4.44 15.13
CA GLU A 205 -21.45 4.21 14.53
C GLU A 205 -20.79 2.93 15.05
N LEU A 206 -20.97 2.58 16.33
CA LEU A 206 -20.51 1.29 16.85
C LEU A 206 -21.22 0.11 16.18
N SER A 207 -22.48 0.29 15.75
CA SER A 207 -23.19 -0.72 14.95
C SER A 207 -22.64 -0.81 13.54
N ASN A 208 -22.43 0.33 12.87
CA ASN A 208 -21.80 0.39 11.54
C ASN A 208 -20.40 -0.28 11.54
N ILE A 209 -19.60 -0.07 12.59
CA ILE A 209 -18.28 -0.70 12.73
C ILE A 209 -18.38 -2.23 12.86
N ARG A 210 -19.37 -2.75 13.60
CA ARG A 210 -19.59 -4.21 13.72
C ARG A 210 -20.00 -4.81 12.38
N GLU A 211 -20.99 -4.20 11.72
CA GLU A 211 -21.45 -4.62 10.40
C GLU A 211 -20.31 -4.60 9.39
N PHE A 212 -19.49 -3.54 9.38
CA PHE A 212 -18.30 -3.47 8.54
C PHE A 212 -17.29 -4.57 8.85
N GLN A 213 -17.06 -4.90 10.13
CA GLN A 213 -16.12 -5.95 10.50
C GLN A 213 -16.54 -7.33 9.98
N GLU A 214 -17.84 -7.60 9.93
CA GLU A 214 -18.45 -8.88 9.56
C GLU A 214 -18.74 -9.01 8.05
N GLU A 215 -19.25 -7.94 7.42
CA GLU A 215 -19.79 -7.97 6.06
C GLU A 215 -18.93 -7.29 4.99
N TYR A 216 -17.82 -6.64 5.39
CA TYR A 216 -16.97 -5.93 4.44
C TYR A 216 -16.45 -6.86 3.34
N SER A 217 -16.57 -6.38 2.11
CA SER A 217 -16.03 -7.02 0.91
C SER A 217 -15.55 -5.94 -0.05
N SER A 218 -14.46 -6.21 -0.77
CA SER A 218 -13.81 -5.21 -1.63
C SER A 218 -14.68 -4.76 -2.80
N ASN A 219 -15.73 -5.51 -3.18
CA ASN A 219 -16.75 -5.13 -4.16
C ASN A 219 -17.84 -4.19 -3.60
N LYS A 220 -17.93 -4.00 -2.27
CA LYS A 220 -18.84 -3.03 -1.63
C LYS A 220 -18.12 -1.81 -1.03
N VAL A 221 -16.83 -1.58 -1.32
CA VAL A 221 -16.08 -0.51 -0.64
C VAL A 221 -16.60 0.89 -0.98
N VAL A 222 -16.98 1.16 -2.24
CA VAL A 222 -17.56 2.46 -2.62
C VAL A 222 -18.89 2.69 -1.91
N TRP A 223 -19.74 1.67 -1.82
CA TRP A 223 -20.98 1.72 -1.04
C TRP A 223 -20.72 2.12 0.43
N TRP A 224 -19.76 1.46 1.08
CA TRP A 224 -19.34 1.80 2.44
C TRP A 224 -18.77 3.22 2.57
N TYR A 225 -18.06 3.67 1.54
CA TYR A 225 -17.48 5.02 1.48
C TYR A 225 -18.55 6.10 1.29
N THR A 226 -19.61 5.83 0.52
CA THR A 226 -20.70 6.78 0.30
C THR A 226 -21.74 6.77 1.41
N ARG A 227 -21.83 5.68 2.19
CA ARG A 227 -22.74 5.59 3.35
C ARG A 227 -22.29 6.58 4.44
N GLU A 228 -23.26 7.26 5.07
CA GLU A 228 -23.02 8.21 6.19
C GLU A 228 -22.53 7.49 7.48
N SER A 229 -21.34 6.91 7.43
CA SER A 229 -20.76 6.04 8.45
C SER A 229 -19.35 6.46 8.85
N PHE A 230 -18.81 5.79 9.87
CA PHE A 230 -17.44 5.98 10.34
C PHE A 230 -16.39 5.93 9.23
N LEU A 231 -16.59 5.12 8.17
CA LEU A 231 -15.60 4.97 7.11
C LEU A 231 -15.42 6.28 6.34
N TYR A 232 -16.51 6.85 5.83
CA TYR A 232 -16.51 8.16 5.17
C TYR A 232 -15.93 9.24 6.09
N LYS A 233 -16.46 9.32 7.32
CA LYS A 233 -16.16 10.40 8.27
C LYS A 233 -14.71 10.37 8.73
N THR A 234 -14.20 9.19 9.11
CA THR A 234 -12.84 9.05 9.66
C THR A 234 -11.80 9.18 8.55
N LEU A 235 -12.04 8.58 7.39
CA LEU A 235 -11.09 8.64 6.28
C LEU A 235 -10.94 10.07 5.75
N ASN A 236 -12.04 10.77 5.49
CA ASN A 236 -11.96 12.15 5.01
C ASN A 236 -11.38 13.11 6.05
N ALA A 237 -11.60 12.86 7.35
CA ALA A 237 -10.92 13.60 8.42
C ALA A 237 -9.41 13.38 8.42
N ALA A 238 -8.96 12.15 8.25
CA ALA A 238 -7.53 11.83 8.18
C ALA A 238 -6.88 12.47 6.93
N LEU A 239 -7.52 12.38 5.77
CA LEU A 239 -7.00 12.94 4.50
C LEU A 239 -6.86 14.47 4.53
N ARG A 240 -7.67 15.17 5.33
CA ARG A 240 -7.58 16.64 5.50
C ARG A 240 -6.56 17.06 6.56
N THR A 241 -6.08 16.14 7.38
CA THR A 241 -5.18 16.43 8.50
C THR A 241 -3.76 15.97 8.14
N PRO A 242 -2.82 16.88 7.81
CA PRO A 242 -1.47 16.51 7.38
C PRO A 242 -0.70 15.64 8.40
N ALA A 243 -1.08 15.70 9.68
CA ALA A 243 -0.48 14.92 10.76
C ALA A 243 -1.07 13.51 10.94
N ASP A 244 -2.23 13.19 10.35
CA ASP A 244 -2.94 11.92 10.61
C ASP A 244 -2.59 10.80 9.63
N ILE A 245 -1.30 10.70 9.31
CA ILE A 245 -0.77 9.72 8.35
C ILE A 245 -0.99 8.28 8.85
N HIS A 246 -0.99 8.05 10.16
CA HIS A 246 -1.21 6.72 10.71
C HIS A 246 -2.63 6.21 10.43
N THR A 247 -3.65 7.07 10.52
CA THR A 247 -5.01 6.69 10.18
C THR A 247 -5.13 6.40 8.69
N ILE A 248 -4.49 7.19 7.81
CA ILE A 248 -4.42 6.90 6.37
C ILE A 248 -3.74 5.54 6.12
N PHE A 249 -2.65 5.23 6.83
CA PHE A 249 -2.02 3.91 6.77
C PHE A 249 -3.00 2.79 7.14
N LEU A 250 -3.78 2.94 8.21
CA LEU A 250 -4.77 1.93 8.60
C LEU A 250 -5.89 1.78 7.55
N PHE A 251 -6.26 2.88 6.87
CA PHE A 251 -7.24 2.86 5.79
C PHE A 251 -6.68 2.42 4.42
N ARG A 252 -5.36 2.22 4.27
CA ARG A 252 -4.68 2.06 2.97
C ARG A 252 -5.27 0.97 2.08
N LYS A 253 -5.70 -0.16 2.66
CA LYS A 253 -6.37 -1.24 1.94
C LYS A 253 -7.68 -0.77 1.32
N TYR A 254 -8.48 -0.03 2.08
CA TYR A 254 -9.78 0.46 1.63
C TYR A 254 -9.63 1.55 0.57
N ILE A 255 -8.61 2.41 0.71
CA ILE A 255 -8.23 3.36 -0.34
C ILE A 255 -7.84 2.64 -1.63
N ALA A 256 -7.02 1.58 -1.53
CA ALA A 256 -6.63 0.76 -2.68
C ALA A 256 -7.83 0.01 -3.31
N ASP A 257 -8.74 -0.51 -2.48
CA ASP A 257 -9.97 -1.17 -2.96
C ASP A 257 -10.89 -0.15 -3.67
N ILE A 258 -11.02 1.10 -3.18
CA ILE A 258 -11.74 2.18 -3.87
C ILE A 258 -11.08 2.47 -5.21
N GLN A 259 -9.74 2.63 -5.24
CA GLN A 259 -9.01 2.87 -6.50
C GLN A 259 -9.26 1.73 -7.50
N HIS A 260 -9.26 0.48 -7.05
CA HIS A 260 -9.51 -0.68 -7.92
C HIS A 260 -10.93 -0.64 -8.50
N GLN A 261 -11.94 -0.34 -7.69
CA GLN A 261 -13.31 -0.18 -8.18
C GLN A 261 -13.44 0.96 -9.17
N LEU A 262 -12.90 2.15 -8.86
CA LEU A 262 -12.93 3.29 -9.77
C LEU A 262 -12.23 2.98 -11.10
N LYS A 263 -11.09 2.27 -11.06
CA LYS A 263 -10.39 1.85 -12.27
C LYS A 263 -11.21 0.86 -13.11
N TRP A 264 -11.90 -0.07 -12.45
CA TRP A 264 -12.75 -1.05 -13.13
C TRP A 264 -13.97 -0.40 -13.80
N HIS A 265 -14.51 0.65 -13.18
CA HIS A 265 -15.66 1.41 -13.66
C HIS A 265 -15.28 2.74 -14.35
N GLN A 266 -14.00 2.89 -14.72
CA GLN A 266 -13.47 4.10 -15.33
C GLN A 266 -14.33 4.53 -16.52
N ALA A 267 -14.67 5.82 -16.56
CA ALA A 267 -15.46 6.38 -17.64
C ALA A 267 -14.82 6.09 -19.02
N ARG A 268 -15.63 5.73 -20.02
CA ARG A 268 -15.13 5.44 -21.39
C ARG A 268 -15.12 6.65 -22.31
N LYS A 269 -15.79 7.72 -21.92
CA LYS A 269 -15.95 8.96 -22.69
C LYS A 269 -15.60 10.15 -21.80
N ARG A 270 -15.29 11.28 -22.43
CA ARG A 270 -15.12 12.54 -21.72
C ARG A 270 -16.39 12.89 -20.98
N LEU A 271 -16.26 13.26 -19.72
CA LEU A 271 -17.35 13.64 -18.84
C LEU A 271 -17.22 15.11 -18.47
N ARG A 272 -18.36 15.79 -18.38
CA ARG A 272 -18.45 17.09 -17.70
C ARG A 272 -19.25 16.89 -16.43
N VAL A 273 -18.64 17.22 -15.31
CA VAL A 273 -19.20 17.02 -13.97
C VAL A 273 -19.16 18.31 -13.16
N TYR A 274 -19.96 18.33 -12.11
CA TYR A 274 -20.21 19.51 -11.30
C TYR A 274 -20.13 19.19 -9.82
N ARG A 275 -19.53 20.08 -9.04
CA ARG A 275 -19.57 20.05 -7.57
C ARG A 275 -19.74 21.45 -7.07
N SER A 276 -20.75 21.70 -6.25
CA SER A 276 -20.87 22.96 -5.56
C SER A 276 -20.32 22.86 -4.15
N GLN A 277 -19.85 23.98 -3.61
CA GLN A 277 -19.53 24.08 -2.18
C GLN A 277 -19.43 25.55 -1.78
N MET A 278 -19.40 25.82 -0.48
CA MET A 278 -19.03 27.12 0.07
C MET A 278 -17.51 27.16 0.29
N ILE A 279 -16.85 28.24 -0.13
CA ILE A 279 -15.44 28.50 0.21
C ILE A 279 -15.27 29.89 0.78
N SER A 280 -14.17 30.14 1.50
CA SER A 280 -13.87 31.48 1.99
C SER A 280 -13.53 32.45 0.86
N ASN A 281 -13.79 33.74 1.09
CA ASN A 281 -13.38 34.80 0.17
C ASN A 281 -11.88 34.72 -0.16
N ASN A 282 -11.05 34.38 0.83
CA ASN A 282 -9.61 34.24 0.65
C ASN A 282 -9.23 33.07 -0.28
N GLU A 283 -9.88 31.92 -0.13
CA GLU A 283 -9.68 30.78 -1.04
C GLU A 283 -10.16 31.11 -2.45
N LEU A 284 -11.29 31.81 -2.59
CA LEU A 284 -11.79 32.25 -3.88
C LEU A 284 -10.82 33.22 -4.57
N GLU A 285 -10.29 34.21 -3.85
CA GLU A 285 -9.27 35.12 -4.37
C GLU A 285 -7.98 34.37 -4.73
N THR A 286 -7.59 33.39 -3.93
CA THR A 286 -6.45 32.52 -4.24
C THR A 286 -6.67 31.77 -5.56
N LEU A 287 -7.86 31.21 -5.80
CA LEU A 287 -8.18 30.57 -7.08
C LEU A 287 -8.17 31.59 -8.23
N LYS A 288 -8.74 32.78 -8.05
CA LYS A 288 -8.72 33.85 -9.07
C LYS A 288 -7.29 34.25 -9.48
N GLN A 289 -6.36 34.31 -8.53
CA GLN A 289 -4.96 34.70 -8.77
C GLN A 289 -4.12 33.60 -9.43
N ASN A 290 -4.55 32.35 -9.35
CA ASN A 290 -3.80 31.18 -9.81
C ASN A 290 -4.38 30.53 -11.08
N ARG A 291 -5.06 31.30 -11.92
CA ARG A 291 -5.55 30.85 -13.24
C ARG A 291 -4.40 30.29 -14.09
N GLY A 292 -4.66 29.18 -14.77
CA GLY A 292 -3.68 28.45 -15.58
C GLY A 292 -2.75 27.53 -14.78
N LYS A 293 -2.76 27.59 -13.44
CA LYS A 293 -1.98 26.70 -12.58
C LYS A 293 -2.69 25.37 -12.34
N PHE A 294 -1.94 24.41 -11.82
CA PHE A 294 -2.47 23.12 -11.42
C PHE A 294 -2.97 23.14 -9.97
N ILE A 295 -4.01 22.36 -9.73
CA ILE A 295 -4.72 22.17 -8.48
C ILE A 295 -4.71 20.67 -8.18
N SER A 296 -4.22 20.28 -7.01
CA SER A 296 -4.40 18.93 -6.48
C SER A 296 -5.35 18.95 -5.31
N VAL A 297 -6.24 17.96 -5.25
CA VAL A 297 -7.13 17.73 -4.10
C VAL A 297 -6.63 16.50 -3.34
N ASN A 298 -6.28 16.68 -2.06
CA ASN A 298 -5.72 15.61 -1.21
C ASN A 298 -6.79 14.72 -0.54
N SER A 299 -8.04 14.80 -1.01
CA SER A 299 -9.16 13.94 -0.62
C SER A 299 -9.80 13.33 -1.87
N PHE A 300 -10.69 12.35 -1.69
CA PHE A 300 -11.58 11.99 -2.78
C PHE A 300 -12.43 13.21 -3.15
N PHE A 301 -12.69 13.36 -4.44
CA PHE A 301 -13.42 14.51 -4.94
C PHE A 301 -14.71 14.03 -5.61
N SER A 302 -15.80 14.13 -4.86
CA SER A 302 -17.14 13.70 -5.28
C SER A 302 -17.83 14.80 -6.10
N THR A 303 -18.44 14.43 -7.22
CA THR A 303 -19.07 15.34 -8.19
C THR A 303 -20.34 14.69 -8.73
N SER A 304 -21.16 15.43 -9.49
CA SER A 304 -22.35 14.89 -10.16
C SER A 304 -22.37 15.23 -11.64
N PHE A 305 -22.96 14.37 -12.47
CA PHE A 305 -23.28 14.70 -13.86
C PHE A 305 -24.35 15.79 -13.98
N ASN A 306 -25.20 15.90 -12.95
CA ASN A 306 -26.34 16.78 -12.98
C ASN A 306 -25.99 18.11 -12.29
N LYS A 307 -25.88 19.18 -13.08
CA LYS A 307 -25.59 20.53 -12.57
C LYS A 307 -26.63 21.00 -11.55
N GLN A 308 -27.92 20.71 -11.76
CA GLN A 308 -28.98 21.15 -10.84
C GLN A 308 -28.90 20.39 -9.51
N GLN A 309 -28.56 19.11 -9.57
CA GLN A 309 -28.33 18.30 -8.39
C GLN A 309 -27.11 18.78 -7.61
N ALA A 310 -25.99 19.06 -8.29
CA ALA A 310 -24.83 19.68 -7.66
C ALA A 310 -25.25 20.98 -6.94
N LEU A 311 -25.90 21.91 -7.64
CA LEU A 311 -26.36 23.17 -7.02
C LEU A 311 -27.35 22.99 -5.86
N SER A 312 -28.11 21.89 -5.82
CA SER A 312 -29.05 21.64 -4.71
C SER A 312 -28.34 21.50 -3.36
N PHE A 313 -27.07 21.05 -3.34
CA PHE A 313 -26.27 20.96 -2.12
C PHE A 313 -25.90 22.33 -1.52
N LEU A 314 -26.04 23.44 -2.26
CA LEU A 314 -25.86 24.80 -1.73
C LEU A 314 -27.10 25.33 -1.01
N ASN A 315 -28.29 24.84 -1.37
CA ASN A 315 -29.57 25.43 -0.92
C ASN A 315 -29.82 25.27 0.59
N ASP A 316 -29.09 24.38 1.27
CA ASP A 316 -29.16 24.18 2.72
C ASP A 316 -28.21 25.09 3.52
N SER A 317 -27.32 25.84 2.85
CA SER A 317 -26.29 26.67 3.47
C SER A 317 -26.58 28.16 3.30
N ASN A 318 -27.10 28.82 4.35
CA ASN A 318 -27.27 30.27 4.35
C ASN A 318 -25.91 31.00 4.16
N ASN A 319 -25.82 31.84 3.13
CA ASN A 319 -24.67 32.70 2.86
C ASN A 319 -24.27 33.50 4.11
N THR A 320 -23.05 33.29 4.59
CA THR A 320 -22.44 34.12 5.63
C THR A 320 -21.49 35.13 4.97
N GLU A 321 -21.33 36.34 5.53
CA GLU A 321 -20.57 37.47 4.93
C GLU A 321 -19.13 37.18 4.44
N ASN A 322 -18.52 36.04 4.76
CA ASN A 322 -17.14 35.68 4.34
C ASN A 322 -17.05 34.36 3.56
N LEU A 323 -18.18 33.80 3.14
CA LEU A 323 -18.21 32.60 2.30
C LEU A 323 -18.90 32.92 0.98
N GLU A 324 -18.35 32.34 -0.08
CA GLU A 324 -18.84 32.48 -1.44
C GLU A 324 -19.28 31.10 -1.94
N ALA A 325 -20.45 31.08 -2.58
CA ALA A 325 -20.96 29.89 -3.22
C ALA A 325 -20.24 29.67 -4.55
N ILE A 326 -19.64 28.50 -4.70
CA ILE A 326 -18.91 28.12 -5.90
C ILE A 326 -19.50 26.88 -6.54
N LEU A 327 -19.26 26.75 -7.85
CA LEU A 327 -19.54 25.58 -8.64
C LEU A 327 -18.29 25.20 -9.43
N PHE A 328 -17.61 24.14 -9.01
CA PHE A 328 -16.64 23.46 -9.85
C PHE A 328 -17.34 22.88 -11.06
N GLN A 329 -16.85 23.21 -12.24
CA GLN A 329 -17.23 22.61 -13.51
C GLN A 329 -15.99 21.96 -14.10
N ILE A 330 -15.97 20.64 -14.15
CA ILE A 330 -14.77 19.89 -14.49
C ILE A 330 -14.97 19.13 -15.80
N ASP A 331 -14.08 19.38 -16.75
CA ASP A 331 -13.93 18.56 -17.94
C ASP A 331 -12.91 17.45 -17.67
N ALA A 332 -13.41 16.21 -17.61
CA ALA A 332 -12.61 15.04 -17.28
C ALA A 332 -12.49 14.10 -18.48
N ASP A 333 -11.27 14.00 -19.03
CA ASP A 333 -10.95 13.00 -20.06
C ASP A 333 -10.36 11.75 -19.38
N PRO A 334 -11.01 10.57 -19.49
CA PRO A 334 -10.48 9.35 -18.90
C PRO A 334 -9.11 8.95 -19.43
N LYS A 335 -8.67 9.46 -20.60
CA LYS A 335 -7.31 9.23 -21.10
C LYS A 335 -6.22 9.93 -20.29
N MET A 336 -6.58 10.98 -19.55
CA MET A 336 -5.66 11.72 -18.67
C MET A 336 -5.55 11.07 -17.28
N ALA A 337 -6.49 10.23 -16.90
CA ALA A 337 -6.58 9.54 -15.61
C ALA A 337 -5.81 8.21 -15.59
N ILE A 338 -4.51 8.22 -15.92
CA ILE A 338 -3.71 6.99 -16.07
C ILE A 338 -3.51 6.28 -14.71
N THR A 339 -3.10 7.04 -13.70
CA THR A 339 -2.76 6.55 -12.35
C THR A 339 -3.85 6.79 -11.32
N LYS A 340 -4.63 7.87 -11.47
CA LYS A 340 -5.71 8.25 -10.57
C LYS A 340 -7.05 8.18 -11.27
N PRO A 341 -7.77 7.05 -11.14
CA PRO A 341 -9.02 6.83 -11.84
C PRO A 341 -10.15 7.71 -11.32
N PHE A 342 -11.20 7.85 -12.12
CA PHE A 342 -12.49 8.41 -11.71
C PHE A 342 -13.60 7.64 -12.42
N ALA A 343 -14.73 7.45 -11.74
CA ALA A 343 -15.84 6.68 -12.27
C ALA A 343 -17.18 7.28 -11.87
N ASP A 344 -18.18 7.01 -12.70
CA ASP A 344 -19.58 7.06 -12.28
C ASP A 344 -19.80 5.94 -11.27
N ILE A 345 -20.15 6.32 -10.04
CA ILE A 345 -20.38 5.39 -8.95
C ILE A 345 -21.86 5.28 -8.57
N THR A 346 -22.77 5.83 -9.37
CA THR A 346 -24.21 5.86 -9.09
C THR A 346 -24.78 4.48 -8.74
N GLU A 347 -24.37 3.43 -9.46
CA GLU A 347 -24.85 2.06 -9.22
C GLU A 347 -24.28 1.42 -7.94
N PHE A 348 -23.17 1.97 -7.41
CA PHE A 348 -22.40 1.44 -6.28
C PHE A 348 -22.48 2.31 -5.03
N SER A 349 -22.96 3.54 -5.16
CA SER A 349 -23.20 4.47 -4.06
C SER A 349 -24.41 4.01 -3.24
N GLU A 350 -24.40 4.31 -1.94
CA GLU A 350 -25.58 4.23 -1.08
C GLU A 350 -26.65 5.24 -1.56
N PHE A 351 -26.23 6.36 -2.15
CA PHE A 351 -27.10 7.40 -2.68
C PHE A 351 -27.22 7.31 -4.20
N LYS A 352 -27.97 6.30 -4.67
CA LYS A 352 -28.15 6.03 -6.12
C LYS A 352 -28.80 7.16 -6.90
N ASP A 353 -29.49 8.07 -6.23
CA ASP A 353 -30.16 9.18 -6.89
C ASP A 353 -29.22 10.37 -7.15
N GLU A 354 -27.98 10.37 -6.63
CA GLU A 354 -27.04 11.51 -6.69
C GLU A 354 -26.26 11.66 -8.01
N ALA A 355 -26.37 10.68 -8.91
CA ALA A 355 -25.62 10.63 -10.16
C ALA A 355 -24.12 10.89 -9.96
N GLU A 356 -23.56 10.29 -8.90
CA GLU A 356 -22.26 10.62 -8.33
C GLU A 356 -21.11 10.12 -9.20
N VAL A 357 -20.13 10.99 -9.44
CA VAL A 357 -18.83 10.69 -10.06
C VAL A 357 -17.73 11.00 -9.06
N LEU A 358 -16.96 9.97 -8.72
CA LEU A 358 -15.91 10.05 -7.70
C LEU A 358 -14.53 10.05 -8.35
N PHE A 359 -13.72 11.04 -8.03
CA PHE A 359 -12.31 11.12 -8.43
C PHE A 359 -11.41 10.58 -7.32
N MET A 360 -10.39 9.80 -7.71
CA MET A 360 -9.36 9.32 -6.80
C MET A 360 -8.61 10.49 -6.16
N LEU A 361 -8.27 10.32 -4.89
CA LEU A 361 -7.47 11.30 -4.15
C LEU A 361 -6.13 11.58 -4.84
N GLY A 362 -5.67 12.83 -4.74
CA GLY A 362 -4.49 13.32 -5.42
C GLY A 362 -4.70 13.70 -6.89
N SER A 363 -5.91 13.59 -7.44
CA SER A 363 -6.20 13.98 -8.83
C SER A 363 -5.77 15.41 -9.11
N ILE A 364 -5.13 15.62 -10.26
CA ILE A 364 -4.59 16.92 -10.67
C ILE A 364 -5.47 17.54 -11.74
N PHE A 365 -5.81 18.80 -11.54
CA PHE A 365 -6.63 19.58 -12.44
C PHE A 365 -5.91 20.87 -12.81
N ARG A 366 -6.07 21.35 -14.04
CA ARG A 366 -5.67 22.71 -14.41
C ARG A 366 -6.84 23.63 -14.17
N LEU A 367 -6.60 24.75 -13.49
CA LEU A 367 -7.57 25.82 -13.32
C LEU A 367 -7.68 26.64 -14.60
N ASP A 368 -8.76 26.50 -15.35
CA ASP A 368 -8.95 27.19 -16.63
C ASP A 368 -9.48 28.61 -16.44
N SER A 369 -10.54 28.77 -15.65
CA SER A 369 -11.15 30.07 -15.42
C SER A 369 -11.93 30.13 -14.10
N VAL A 370 -12.12 31.35 -13.59
CA VAL A 370 -13.00 31.63 -12.45
C VAL A 370 -13.91 32.77 -12.86
N LYS A 371 -15.22 32.52 -12.98
CA LYS A 371 -16.21 33.49 -13.48
C LYS A 371 -17.49 33.48 -12.66
N HIS A 372 -18.14 34.62 -12.50
CA HIS A 372 -19.40 34.69 -11.76
C HIS A 372 -20.60 34.43 -12.69
N SER A 373 -21.45 33.46 -12.37
CA SER A 373 -22.71 33.19 -13.07
C SER A 373 -23.83 34.03 -12.46
N ARG A 374 -24.38 34.98 -13.23
CA ARG A 374 -25.53 35.77 -12.78
C ARG A 374 -26.82 34.97 -12.70
N ASN A 375 -26.95 33.89 -13.48
CA ASN A 375 -28.16 33.07 -13.52
C ASN A 375 -28.24 32.14 -12.32
N ASP A 376 -27.10 31.54 -11.95
CA ASP A 376 -27.02 30.57 -10.85
C ASP A 376 -26.63 31.22 -9.51
N GLN A 377 -26.25 32.52 -9.50
CA GLN A 377 -25.76 33.26 -8.33
C GLN A 377 -24.57 32.59 -7.62
N VAL A 378 -23.67 31.99 -8.40
CA VAL A 378 -22.45 31.30 -7.91
C VAL A 378 -21.24 31.66 -8.75
N TRP A 379 -20.04 31.53 -8.18
CA TRP A 379 -18.80 31.54 -8.95
C TRP A 379 -18.54 30.17 -9.59
N ILE A 380 -18.47 30.13 -10.91
CA ILE A 380 -18.07 28.94 -11.66
C ILE A 380 -16.55 28.87 -11.72
N ILE A 381 -16.00 27.76 -11.25
CA ILE A 381 -14.59 27.41 -11.30
C ILE A 381 -14.43 26.33 -12.37
N GLU A 382 -13.93 26.73 -13.54
CA GLU A 382 -13.73 25.81 -14.66
C GLU A 382 -12.35 25.16 -14.54
N MET A 383 -12.33 23.83 -14.57
CA MET A 383 -11.13 23.04 -14.43
C MET A 383 -11.10 21.90 -15.45
N THR A 384 -9.91 21.50 -15.86
CA THR A 384 -9.69 20.35 -16.74
C THR A 384 -8.84 19.32 -16.03
N LEU A 385 -9.27 18.05 -16.01
CA LEU A 385 -8.45 16.96 -15.49
C LEU A 385 -7.17 16.81 -16.33
N CYS A 386 -6.04 16.78 -15.65
CA CYS A 386 -4.72 16.69 -16.27
C CYS A 386 -4.08 15.33 -16.01
N ASN A 387 -3.11 14.97 -16.85
CA ASN A 387 -2.29 13.80 -16.60
C ASN A 387 -1.37 14.07 -15.40
N ASP A 388 -1.29 13.09 -14.49
CA ASP A 388 -0.40 13.10 -13.32
C ASP A 388 1.08 13.30 -13.70
N GLU A 389 1.44 12.99 -14.95
CA GLU A 389 2.80 13.12 -15.49
C GLU A 389 3.10 14.45 -16.21
N GLU A 390 2.15 15.37 -16.39
CA GLU A 390 2.34 16.58 -17.23
C GLU A 390 2.80 17.83 -16.46
N ASN A 391 3.18 17.68 -15.19
CA ASN A 391 3.66 18.77 -14.35
C ASN A 391 5.21 18.80 -14.27
N ASP A 392 5.77 19.96 -13.92
CA ASP A 392 7.24 20.13 -13.80
C ASP A 392 7.86 19.27 -12.71
N LEU A 393 7.04 18.78 -11.77
CA LEU A 393 7.48 17.91 -10.68
C LEU A 393 7.56 16.45 -11.13
N LYS A 394 7.24 16.11 -12.40
CA LYS A 394 7.33 14.74 -12.93
C LYS A 394 8.69 14.12 -12.67
N GLN A 395 9.77 14.82 -13.04
CA GLN A 395 11.12 14.27 -12.88
C GLN A 395 11.47 14.12 -11.40
N ILE A 396 11.11 15.09 -10.55
CA ILE A 396 11.32 15.00 -9.09
C ILE A 396 10.51 13.85 -8.48
N LEU A 397 9.26 13.64 -8.91
CA LEU A 397 8.43 12.53 -8.47
C LEU A 397 9.02 11.20 -8.92
N ILE A 398 9.56 11.09 -10.14
CA ILE A 398 10.26 9.89 -10.63
C ILE A 398 11.52 9.65 -9.80
N ASP A 399 12.37 10.67 -9.66
CA ASP A 399 13.65 10.58 -8.94
C ASP A 399 13.42 10.20 -7.46
N MET A 400 12.44 10.81 -6.80
CA MET A 400 12.11 10.47 -5.40
C MET A 400 11.42 9.10 -5.28
N LYS A 401 10.62 8.67 -6.26
CA LYS A 401 10.10 7.30 -6.29
C LYS A 401 11.24 6.30 -6.48
N GLU A 402 12.22 6.58 -7.33
CA GLU A 402 13.42 5.75 -7.46
C GLU A 402 14.26 5.75 -6.16
N GLU A 403 14.48 6.91 -5.55
CA GLU A 403 15.23 7.05 -4.29
C GLU A 403 14.58 6.24 -3.16
N PHE A 404 13.29 6.46 -2.89
CA PHE A 404 12.63 5.83 -1.76
C PHE A 404 12.14 4.41 -2.07
N MET A 405 11.57 4.17 -3.25
CA MET A 405 10.85 2.93 -3.54
C MET A 405 11.72 1.83 -4.20
N SER A 406 12.96 2.12 -4.61
CA SER A 406 13.87 1.11 -5.17
C SER A 406 14.25 0.00 -4.18
N GLU A 407 14.16 0.27 -2.88
CA GLU A 407 14.42 -0.72 -1.83
C GLU A 407 13.22 -1.66 -1.56
N GLY A 408 12.09 -1.46 -2.25
CA GLY A 408 10.87 -2.27 -2.16
C GLY A 408 9.75 -1.64 -1.34
N ILE A 409 8.54 -2.19 -1.45
CA ILE A 409 7.33 -1.70 -0.76
C ILE A 409 7.17 -2.39 0.61
N ASN A 410 7.76 -1.83 1.66
CA ASN A 410 7.74 -2.40 3.02
C ASN A 410 7.73 -1.31 4.13
N LEU A 411 7.58 -1.74 5.40
CA LEU A 411 7.53 -0.81 6.55
C LEU A 411 8.82 -0.01 6.76
N GLN A 412 9.98 -0.52 6.33
CA GLN A 412 11.25 0.21 6.41
C GLN A 412 11.23 1.41 5.46
N THR A 413 10.80 1.18 4.22
CA THR A 413 10.63 2.25 3.22
C THR A 413 9.59 3.28 3.67
N LEU A 414 8.45 2.84 4.24
CA LEU A 414 7.47 3.75 4.84
C LEU A 414 8.12 4.66 5.89
N ALA A 415 8.88 4.07 6.81
CA ALA A 415 9.55 4.82 7.86
C ALA A 415 10.60 5.81 7.31
N LYS A 416 11.31 5.45 6.23
CA LYS A 416 12.24 6.37 5.53
C LYS A 416 11.50 7.53 4.84
N ILE A 417 10.38 7.26 4.16
CA ILE A 417 9.53 8.32 3.56
C ILE A 417 9.04 9.27 4.65
N LEU A 418 8.52 8.73 5.75
CA LEU A 418 8.06 9.52 6.90
C LEU A 418 9.17 10.33 7.55
N TRP A 419 10.38 9.78 7.65
CA TRP A 419 11.54 10.52 8.10
C TRP A 419 11.89 11.66 7.13
N GLY A 420 11.85 11.43 5.81
CA GLY A 420 11.99 12.49 4.80
C GLY A 420 10.94 13.59 4.92
N MET A 421 9.71 13.24 5.34
CA MET A 421 8.62 14.17 5.67
C MET A 421 8.77 14.85 7.05
N SER A 422 9.91 14.65 7.73
CA SER A 422 10.14 15.13 9.10
C SER A 422 9.16 14.58 10.15
N GLN A 423 8.48 13.47 9.88
CA GLN A 423 7.58 12.76 10.80
C GLN A 423 8.36 11.76 11.66
N ILE A 424 9.28 12.28 12.48
CA ILE A 424 10.28 11.49 13.22
C ILE A 424 9.64 10.45 14.15
N ASP A 425 8.64 10.84 14.94
CA ASP A 425 7.98 9.93 15.89
C ASP A 425 7.24 8.81 15.16
N LEU A 426 6.63 9.11 14.02
CA LEU A 426 5.90 8.14 13.23
C LEU A 426 6.86 7.20 12.49
N ALA A 427 7.94 7.72 11.93
CA ALA A 427 9.04 6.92 11.36
C ALA A 427 9.58 5.93 12.41
N LYS A 428 9.84 6.42 13.63
CA LYS A 428 10.26 5.58 14.76
C LYS A 428 9.20 4.51 15.09
N LYS A 429 7.92 4.87 15.15
CA LYS A 429 6.81 3.92 15.39
C LYS A 429 6.86 2.77 14.38
N TYR A 430 7.07 3.04 13.09
CA TYR A 430 7.07 2.01 12.06
C TYR A 430 8.36 1.18 12.01
N PHE A 431 9.53 1.79 12.25
CA PHE A 431 10.75 1.02 12.47
C PHE A 431 10.60 0.08 13.67
N MET A 432 9.99 0.53 14.76
CA MET A 432 9.72 -0.32 15.94
C MET A 432 8.70 -1.43 15.63
N ARG A 433 7.61 -1.12 14.89
CA ARG A 433 6.63 -2.14 14.45
C ARG A 433 7.30 -3.24 13.62
N LEU A 434 8.17 -2.86 12.67
CA LEU A 434 8.94 -3.82 11.87
C LEU A 434 9.91 -4.62 12.75
N LEU A 435 10.54 -3.97 13.72
CA LEU A 435 11.47 -4.60 14.65
C LEU A 435 10.77 -5.66 15.52
N GLU A 436 9.52 -5.45 15.92
CA GLU A 436 8.72 -6.41 16.69
C GLU A 436 8.32 -7.64 15.85
N GLN A 437 8.11 -7.47 14.55
CA GLN A 437 7.76 -8.56 13.63
C GLN A 437 8.93 -9.48 13.29
N LEU A 438 10.16 -8.99 13.41
CA LEU A 438 11.35 -9.78 13.11
C LEU A 438 11.75 -10.68 14.30
N PRO A 439 12.27 -11.90 14.07
CA PRO A 439 12.91 -12.68 15.13
C PRO A 439 14.10 -11.94 15.75
N ILE A 440 14.38 -12.13 17.04
CA ILE A 440 15.45 -11.43 17.78
C ILE A 440 16.84 -11.57 17.12
N ASN A 441 17.09 -12.72 16.49
CA ASN A 441 18.36 -13.03 15.80
C ASN A 441 18.33 -12.73 14.30
N ASN A 442 17.33 -12.02 13.78
CA ASN A 442 17.28 -11.72 12.36
C ASN A 442 18.37 -10.68 11.97
N PRO A 443 19.26 -10.96 11.00
CA PRO A 443 20.31 -10.02 10.59
C PRO A 443 19.79 -8.65 10.13
N PHE A 444 18.59 -8.58 9.56
CA PHE A 444 17.94 -7.34 9.12
C PHE A 444 17.68 -6.36 10.27
N ARG A 445 17.62 -6.84 11.53
CA ARG A 445 17.53 -5.94 12.69
C ARG A 445 18.77 -5.06 12.84
N ILE A 446 19.94 -5.46 12.31
CA ILE A 446 21.15 -4.65 12.38
C ILE A 446 20.94 -3.35 11.61
N ASP A 447 20.43 -3.43 10.39
CA ASP A 447 20.17 -2.24 9.57
C ASP A 447 19.07 -1.39 10.20
N LEU A 448 18.04 -2.03 10.75
CA LEU A 448 16.96 -1.34 11.47
C LEU A 448 17.45 -0.60 12.72
N TYR A 449 18.38 -1.20 13.49
CA TYR A 449 19.03 -0.53 14.61
C TYR A 449 19.92 0.63 14.16
N GLN A 450 20.58 0.53 13.00
CA GLN A 450 21.35 1.64 12.44
C GLN A 450 20.44 2.78 12.00
N ASP A 451 19.31 2.49 11.35
CA ASP A 451 18.32 3.48 10.95
C ASP A 451 17.71 4.17 12.18
N LEU A 452 17.29 3.40 13.21
CA LEU A 452 16.83 3.95 14.49
C LEU A 452 17.89 4.81 15.19
N SER A 453 19.16 4.40 15.16
CA SER A 453 20.25 5.21 15.70
C SER A 453 20.39 6.56 15.00
N ARG A 454 20.34 6.57 13.66
CA ARG A 454 20.43 7.81 12.87
C ARG A 454 19.21 8.70 13.12
N LEU A 455 18.03 8.11 13.21
CA LEU A 455 16.78 8.82 13.49
C LEU A 455 16.82 9.50 14.88
N GLU A 456 17.22 8.78 15.93
CA GLU A 456 17.37 9.35 17.29
C GLU A 456 18.44 10.43 17.37
N ALA A 457 19.54 10.27 16.63
CA ALA A 457 20.56 11.32 16.55
C ALA A 457 20.02 12.59 15.89
N HIS A 458 19.23 12.46 14.80
CA HIS A 458 18.56 13.59 14.17
C HIS A 458 17.52 14.25 15.09
N ALA A 459 16.86 13.47 15.95
CA ALA A 459 15.95 13.97 16.97
C ALA A 459 16.66 14.63 18.17
N GLY A 460 17.99 14.59 18.24
CA GLY A 460 18.79 15.12 19.36
C GLY A 460 18.95 14.16 20.54
N HIS A 461 18.44 12.94 20.47
CA HIS A 461 18.54 11.92 21.53
C HIS A 461 19.81 11.07 21.40
N LEU A 462 20.97 11.67 21.68
CA LEU A 462 22.27 11.02 21.47
C LEU A 462 22.47 9.73 22.28
N ASP A 463 21.95 9.67 23.51
CA ASP A 463 22.08 8.46 24.35
C ASP A 463 21.32 7.27 23.75
N ASN A 464 20.08 7.49 23.29
CA ASN A 464 19.29 6.48 22.59
C ASN A 464 19.98 6.04 21.29
N SER A 465 20.56 6.99 20.56
CA SER A 465 21.32 6.71 19.33
C SER A 465 22.49 5.76 19.59
N ILE A 466 23.23 5.96 20.69
CA ILE A 466 24.34 5.09 21.10
C ILE A 466 23.82 3.72 21.53
N GLU A 467 22.70 3.65 22.24
CA GLU A 467 22.11 2.37 22.66
C GLU A 467 21.73 1.49 21.45
N TRP A 468 21.12 2.09 20.42
CA TRP A 468 20.80 1.36 19.19
C TRP A 468 22.06 0.87 18.45
N ARG A 469 23.14 1.67 18.41
CA ARG A 469 24.43 1.21 17.86
C ARG A 469 25.02 0.05 18.66
N ARG A 470 24.87 0.07 19.99
CA ARG A 470 25.31 -1.03 20.86
C ARG A 470 24.54 -2.30 20.53
N LYS A 471 23.20 -2.23 20.41
CA LYS A 471 22.35 -3.37 20.00
C LYS A 471 22.74 -3.92 18.63
N ALA A 472 23.01 -3.05 17.65
CA ALA A 472 23.50 -3.46 16.32
C ALA A 472 24.82 -4.23 16.40
N ASN A 473 25.79 -3.71 17.16
CA ASN A 473 27.10 -4.34 17.31
C ASN A 473 27.04 -5.66 18.10
N GLU A 474 26.22 -5.73 19.15
CA GLU A 474 25.99 -6.96 19.92
C GLU A 474 25.36 -8.05 19.08
N LEU A 475 24.32 -7.72 18.30
CA LEU A 475 23.68 -8.66 17.39
C LEU A 475 24.63 -9.11 16.28
N LYS A 476 25.41 -8.19 15.71
CA LYS A 476 26.45 -8.52 14.71
C LYS A 476 27.48 -9.51 15.28
N LYS A 477 27.92 -9.33 16.53
CA LYS A 477 28.83 -10.26 17.22
C LYS A 477 28.16 -11.62 17.50
N LYS A 478 26.89 -11.62 17.93
CA LYS A 478 26.12 -12.86 18.16
C LYS A 478 25.92 -13.66 16.88
N LEU A 479 25.56 -13.01 15.78
CA LEU A 479 25.35 -13.67 14.48
C LEU A 479 26.66 -14.17 13.85
N GLN A 480 27.79 -13.56 14.18
CA GLN A 480 29.11 -14.11 13.85
C GLN A 480 29.43 -15.40 14.63
N SER A 481 28.73 -15.68 15.74
CA SER A 481 28.94 -16.86 16.60
C SER A 481 27.86 -17.95 16.51
N THR A 482 26.68 -17.65 15.96
CA THR A 482 25.57 -18.60 15.81
C THR A 482 24.92 -18.41 14.45
N SER A 483 25.26 -19.31 13.53
CA SER A 483 24.77 -19.35 12.15
C SER A 483 23.42 -20.06 12.02
N TYR A 484 22.62 -19.55 11.07
CA TYR A 484 21.53 -20.20 10.30
C TYR A 484 20.06 -19.93 10.72
N SER A 485 19.39 -19.04 9.97
CA SER A 485 17.94 -19.16 9.67
C SER A 485 17.60 -18.45 8.36
N ILE A 486 16.91 -19.13 7.42
CA ILE A 486 16.42 -18.59 6.13
C ILE A 486 15.07 -19.19 5.79
N SER A 487 14.17 -18.33 5.34
CA SER A 487 12.93 -18.67 4.64
C SER A 487 12.97 -18.17 3.20
N LYS A 488 12.32 -18.87 2.27
CA LYS A 488 11.70 -18.21 1.10
C LYS A 488 10.49 -17.40 1.58
N PRO A 489 10.39 -16.07 1.34
CA PRO A 489 9.10 -15.41 1.29
C PRO A 489 8.46 -15.61 -0.09
N LYS A 490 7.14 -15.66 -0.06
CA LYS A 490 6.19 -15.88 -1.17
C LYS A 490 6.42 -14.92 -2.33
N ASN A 491 6.02 -15.34 -3.52
CA ASN A 491 5.51 -14.41 -4.51
C ASN A 491 3.97 -14.52 -4.47
N PRO A 492 3.24 -13.62 -3.79
CA PRO A 492 1.79 -13.70 -3.66
C PRO A 492 1.15 -13.15 -4.94
N PHE A 493 1.16 -13.93 -6.02
CA PHE A 493 0.48 -13.54 -7.24
C PHE A 493 -0.92 -14.15 -7.30
N LYS A 494 -1.96 -13.31 -7.23
CA LYS A 494 -3.34 -13.64 -7.65
C LYS A 494 -3.53 -13.27 -9.13
N PRO A 495 -3.47 -14.21 -10.09
CA PRO A 495 -3.83 -13.95 -11.48
C PRO A 495 -5.36 -13.89 -11.64
N LYS A 496 -5.92 -12.75 -12.07
CA LYS A 496 -7.09 -12.82 -12.97
C LYS A 496 -6.58 -13.33 -14.32
N LEU A 497 -7.35 -14.16 -15.03
CA LEU A 497 -7.10 -14.76 -16.36
C LEU A 497 -5.98 -14.12 -17.23
N ASN A 498 -4.70 -14.36 -16.92
CA ASN A 498 -3.61 -13.63 -17.56
C ASN A 498 -3.18 -14.29 -18.88
N LYS A 499 -3.02 -13.45 -19.90
CA LYS A 499 -2.29 -13.77 -21.15
C LYS A 499 -1.01 -12.95 -21.16
N TRP A 500 0.07 -13.48 -21.71
CA TRP A 500 1.31 -12.71 -21.87
C TRP A 500 1.41 -12.16 -23.29
N LYS A 501 2.13 -11.05 -23.44
CA LYS A 501 2.54 -10.55 -24.76
C LYS A 501 3.30 -11.67 -25.46
N ARG A 502 3.00 -11.91 -26.74
CA ARG A 502 3.67 -12.97 -27.51
C ARG A 502 5.14 -12.70 -27.78
N ASN A 503 5.52 -11.42 -27.84
CA ASN A 503 6.90 -11.00 -28.04
C ASN A 503 7.56 -10.77 -26.68
N ALA A 504 8.68 -11.44 -26.49
CA ALA A 504 9.54 -11.32 -25.34
C ALA A 504 10.49 -10.13 -25.47
N ILE A 505 11.00 -9.70 -24.32
CA ILE A 505 12.07 -8.73 -24.16
C ILE A 505 13.27 -9.47 -23.57
N THR A 506 14.39 -9.50 -24.29
CA THR A 506 15.62 -10.09 -23.76
C THR A 506 16.14 -9.23 -22.60
N VAL A 507 16.20 -9.78 -21.39
CA VAL A 507 16.62 -9.05 -20.17
C VAL A 507 18.05 -9.37 -19.76
N ALA A 508 18.60 -10.51 -20.20
CA ALA A 508 20.00 -10.89 -19.98
C ALA A 508 20.54 -11.70 -21.17
N GLY A 509 21.86 -11.65 -21.41
CA GLY A 509 22.52 -12.40 -22.49
C GLY A 509 22.40 -11.80 -23.91
N ARG A 510 22.17 -10.48 -24.04
CA ARG A 510 21.94 -9.80 -25.33
C ARG A 510 23.08 -9.88 -26.35
N ASN A 511 24.30 -10.24 -25.92
CA ASN A 511 25.49 -10.25 -26.76
C ASN A 511 25.92 -11.66 -27.20
N GLY A 512 24.94 -12.58 -27.28
CA GLY A 512 25.17 -13.96 -27.66
C GLY A 512 25.92 -14.77 -26.61
N TRP A 513 26.50 -15.89 -27.05
CA TRP A 513 27.20 -16.80 -26.16
C TRP A 513 28.65 -16.39 -25.90
N GLY A 514 29.11 -16.67 -24.68
CA GLY A 514 30.49 -16.44 -24.29
C GLY A 514 30.67 -16.24 -22.79
N GLN A 515 31.90 -15.95 -22.37
CA GLN A 515 32.28 -15.78 -20.98
C GLN A 515 32.23 -14.32 -20.49
N GLY A 516 31.93 -13.36 -21.37
CA GLY A 516 31.78 -11.96 -21.01
C GLY A 516 30.69 -11.76 -19.94
N ILE A 517 30.80 -10.69 -19.15
CA ILE A 517 29.80 -10.35 -18.12
C ILE A 517 28.45 -9.92 -18.72
N ASN A 518 28.43 -9.58 -20.01
CA ASN A 518 27.25 -9.26 -20.80
C ASN A 518 26.78 -10.42 -21.71
N GLN A 519 27.34 -11.61 -21.51
CA GLN A 519 27.07 -12.85 -22.26
C GLN A 519 26.68 -13.98 -21.29
N LEU A 520 25.93 -14.96 -21.78
CA LEU A 520 25.59 -16.19 -21.06
C LEU A 520 25.95 -17.38 -21.94
N TYR A 521 26.10 -18.58 -21.38
CA TYR A 521 26.31 -19.79 -22.14
C TYR A 521 25.52 -20.96 -21.53
N HIS A 522 24.43 -21.32 -22.21
CA HIS A 522 23.43 -22.29 -21.77
C HIS A 522 22.85 -21.99 -20.37
N PRO A 523 22.22 -20.82 -20.13
CA PRO A 523 21.57 -20.57 -18.85
C PRO A 523 20.45 -21.59 -18.63
N LEU A 524 20.44 -22.23 -17.45
CA LEU A 524 19.49 -23.31 -17.13
C LEU A 524 18.34 -22.82 -16.27
N GLU A 525 18.61 -22.47 -15.01
CA GLU A 525 17.61 -21.98 -14.07
C GLU A 525 17.79 -20.50 -13.75
N ILE A 526 16.67 -19.86 -13.38
CA ILE A 526 16.63 -18.47 -12.96
C ILE A 526 15.86 -18.30 -11.65
N PHE A 527 16.39 -17.48 -10.76
CA PHE A 527 15.69 -17.01 -9.59
C PHE A 527 15.55 -15.50 -9.64
N ILE A 528 14.35 -14.98 -9.37
CA ILE A 528 14.08 -13.54 -9.32
C ILE A 528 13.81 -13.16 -7.87
N ASP A 529 14.54 -12.17 -7.36
CA ASP A 529 14.28 -11.61 -6.04
C ASP A 529 13.20 -10.52 -6.07
N GLY A 530 12.74 -10.08 -4.89
CA GLY A 530 11.75 -8.99 -4.78
C GLY A 530 12.25 -7.61 -5.23
N ARG A 531 13.50 -7.49 -5.71
CA ARG A 531 14.06 -6.29 -6.34
C ARG A 531 14.20 -6.45 -7.86
N LYS A 532 13.67 -7.54 -8.42
CA LYS A 532 13.78 -7.91 -9.85
C LYS A 532 15.21 -8.18 -10.32
N ASN A 533 16.13 -8.53 -9.40
CA ASN A 533 17.43 -9.06 -9.78
C ASN A 533 17.28 -10.51 -10.21
N ILE A 534 17.94 -10.88 -11.31
CA ILE A 534 17.88 -12.22 -11.89
C ILE A 534 19.17 -12.95 -11.55
N PHE A 535 19.06 -14.03 -10.79
CA PHE A 535 20.15 -14.93 -10.46
C PHE A 535 20.11 -16.09 -11.45
N ILE A 536 21.17 -16.26 -12.22
CA ILE A 536 21.21 -17.14 -13.39
C ILE A 536 22.25 -18.23 -13.17
N ALA A 537 21.84 -19.49 -13.26
CA ALA A 537 22.74 -20.62 -13.38
C ALA A 537 23.31 -20.69 -14.80
N ASP A 538 24.46 -20.04 -15.00
CA ASP A 538 25.15 -19.95 -16.29
C ASP A 538 26.01 -21.21 -16.51
N PHE A 539 25.31 -22.30 -16.81
CA PHE A 539 25.78 -23.68 -16.72
C PHE A 539 27.11 -23.93 -17.42
N SER A 540 27.22 -23.63 -18.72
CA SER A 540 28.45 -23.95 -19.47
C SER A 540 29.62 -23.03 -19.13
N ASN A 541 29.33 -21.86 -18.53
CA ASN A 541 30.36 -20.97 -18.00
C ASN A 541 30.75 -21.30 -16.55
N ASN A 542 30.14 -22.31 -15.91
CA ASN A 542 30.49 -22.77 -14.58
C ASN A 542 30.42 -21.65 -13.52
N ARG A 543 29.37 -20.84 -13.59
CA ARG A 543 29.20 -19.66 -12.73
C ARG A 543 27.74 -19.37 -12.44
N ILE A 544 27.50 -18.58 -11.39
CA ILE A 544 26.23 -17.91 -11.14
C ILE A 544 26.41 -16.42 -11.42
N VAL A 545 25.49 -15.87 -12.19
CA VAL A 545 25.47 -14.44 -12.55
C VAL A 545 24.25 -13.77 -11.93
N GLU A 546 24.45 -12.64 -11.25
CA GLU A 546 23.39 -11.73 -10.85
C GLU A 546 23.22 -10.64 -11.90
N TRP A 547 22.03 -10.49 -12.45
CA TRP A 547 21.68 -9.45 -13.41
C TRP A 547 20.67 -8.50 -12.76
N LYS A 548 21.11 -7.28 -12.47
CA LYS A 548 20.24 -6.29 -11.82
C LYS A 548 19.16 -5.77 -12.78
N TYR A 549 18.05 -5.28 -12.22
CA TYR A 549 16.97 -4.72 -13.01
C TYR A 549 17.49 -3.62 -13.98
N ASN A 550 17.15 -3.75 -15.27
CA ASN A 550 17.60 -2.88 -16.37
C ASN A 550 19.12 -2.80 -16.60
N ALA A 551 19.93 -3.65 -15.96
CA ALA A 551 21.37 -3.69 -16.22
C ALA A 551 21.68 -4.22 -17.62
N LYS A 552 22.76 -3.70 -18.23
CA LYS A 552 23.25 -4.17 -19.54
C LYS A 552 24.24 -5.33 -19.43
N GLU A 553 24.77 -5.55 -18.25
CA GLU A 553 25.75 -6.58 -17.91
C GLU A 553 25.43 -7.18 -16.54
N GLY A 554 25.78 -8.45 -16.37
CA GLY A 554 25.65 -9.16 -15.10
C GLY A 554 26.92 -9.06 -14.26
N GLN A 555 26.81 -9.50 -13.01
CA GLN A 555 27.91 -9.63 -12.06
C GLN A 555 28.09 -11.11 -11.72
N ILE A 556 29.31 -11.62 -11.78
CA ILE A 556 29.61 -12.97 -11.31
C ILE A 556 29.57 -12.96 -9.78
N ILE A 557 28.69 -13.77 -9.19
CA ILE A 557 28.53 -13.84 -7.73
C ILE A 557 29.02 -15.17 -7.14
N ALA A 558 29.16 -16.21 -7.97
CA ALA A 558 29.78 -17.47 -7.61
C ALA A 558 30.42 -18.16 -8.82
N GLY A 559 31.49 -18.90 -8.60
CA GLY A 559 32.27 -19.52 -9.67
C GLY A 559 33.00 -18.49 -10.54
N GLY A 560 33.14 -18.78 -11.85
CA GLY A 560 33.82 -17.89 -12.81
C GLY A 560 35.35 -18.04 -12.85
N ASN A 561 35.94 -18.88 -11.99
CA ASN A 561 37.37 -19.18 -11.94
C ASN A 561 37.72 -20.50 -12.67
N GLY A 562 37.03 -20.75 -13.78
CA GLY A 562 37.11 -22.00 -14.54
C GLY A 562 36.35 -23.18 -13.91
N TYR A 563 36.21 -24.26 -14.67
CA TYR A 563 35.57 -25.49 -14.20
C TYR A 563 36.47 -26.22 -13.19
N GLY A 564 35.85 -26.89 -12.22
CA GLY A 564 36.55 -27.76 -11.26
C GLY A 564 35.75 -27.98 -9.99
N ASN A 565 36.37 -28.64 -9.01
CA ASN A 565 35.70 -29.07 -7.77
C ASN A 565 36.21 -28.37 -6.50
N ARG A 566 37.10 -27.37 -6.64
CA ARG A 566 37.52 -26.54 -5.50
C ARG A 566 36.34 -25.81 -4.88
N MET A 567 36.51 -25.30 -3.66
CA MET A 567 35.45 -24.58 -2.94
C MET A 567 35.01 -23.30 -3.67
N ASP A 568 35.92 -22.69 -4.44
CA ASP A 568 35.72 -21.47 -5.22
C ASP A 568 35.41 -21.74 -6.71
N GLN A 569 35.21 -23.00 -7.10
CA GLN A 569 34.86 -23.41 -8.46
C GLN A 569 33.50 -24.11 -8.49
N LEU A 570 32.82 -23.97 -9.62
CA LEU A 570 31.62 -24.75 -9.94
C LEU A 570 31.92 -25.63 -11.15
N ASN A 571 31.07 -26.62 -11.36
CA ASN A 571 31.07 -27.48 -12.54
C ASN A 571 29.63 -27.70 -12.96
N ASN A 572 29.22 -27.06 -14.04
CA ASN A 572 27.89 -27.21 -14.64
C ASN A 572 26.76 -26.99 -13.61
N PRO A 573 26.67 -25.81 -12.97
CA PRO A 573 25.61 -25.52 -12.00
C PRO A 573 24.26 -25.51 -12.70
N THR A 574 23.27 -26.22 -12.14
CA THR A 574 21.95 -26.39 -12.77
C THR A 574 20.89 -25.50 -12.18
N ASP A 575 21.01 -25.14 -10.90
CA ASP A 575 20.01 -24.40 -10.15
C ASP A 575 20.67 -23.51 -9.08
N VAL A 576 20.01 -22.40 -8.77
CA VAL A 576 20.38 -21.45 -7.73
C VAL A 576 19.13 -20.95 -7.00
N ILE A 577 19.14 -21.01 -5.68
CA ILE A 577 18.15 -20.36 -4.83
C ILE A 577 18.82 -19.33 -3.92
N VAL A 578 18.18 -18.18 -3.75
CA VAL A 578 18.71 -17.10 -2.91
C VAL A 578 18.20 -17.24 -1.48
N ASP A 579 19.15 -17.06 -0.58
CA ASP A 579 19.02 -17.19 0.85
C ASP A 579 19.11 -15.75 1.41
N GLN A 580 18.01 -15.00 1.24
CA GLN A 580 17.97 -13.54 1.45
C GLN A 580 18.32 -13.11 2.89
N GLN A 581 17.97 -13.90 3.92
CA GLN A 581 18.21 -13.49 5.33
C GLN A 581 19.69 -13.56 5.73
N ASN A 582 20.53 -14.36 5.07
CA ASN A 582 21.96 -14.53 5.36
C ASN A 582 22.81 -13.97 4.22
N HIS A 583 22.18 -13.37 3.19
CA HIS A 583 22.86 -12.91 1.97
C HIS A 583 23.73 -14.01 1.34
N SER A 584 23.24 -15.25 1.33
CA SER A 584 23.91 -16.38 0.69
C SER A 584 23.11 -16.87 -0.52
N ILE A 585 23.71 -17.77 -1.30
CA ILE A 585 23.01 -18.54 -2.33
C ILE A 585 23.29 -20.02 -2.13
N VAL A 586 22.32 -20.86 -2.47
CA VAL A 586 22.49 -22.31 -2.50
C VAL A 586 22.44 -22.77 -3.94
N ILE A 587 23.46 -23.51 -4.36
CA ILE A 587 23.70 -23.86 -5.76
C ILE A 587 23.70 -25.38 -5.90
N ALA A 588 22.97 -25.88 -6.89
CA ALA A 588 23.08 -27.25 -7.36
C ALA A 588 24.28 -27.35 -8.30
N ASP A 589 25.42 -27.75 -7.76
CA ASP A 589 26.68 -27.90 -8.48
C ASP A 589 26.75 -29.33 -9.06
N CYS A 590 25.87 -29.59 -10.03
CA CYS A 590 25.55 -30.93 -10.52
C CYS A 590 26.78 -31.69 -11.03
N GLY A 591 27.68 -31.03 -11.76
CA GLY A 591 28.89 -31.67 -12.29
C GLY A 591 29.86 -32.11 -11.18
N ASN A 592 29.80 -31.49 -10.01
CA ASN A 592 30.54 -31.89 -8.82
C ASN A 592 29.73 -32.77 -7.85
N ARG A 593 28.49 -33.12 -8.22
CA ARG A 593 27.57 -33.95 -7.44
C ARG A 593 27.38 -33.46 -6.01
N ARG A 594 27.25 -32.14 -5.84
CA ARG A 594 27.14 -31.49 -4.53
C ARG A 594 26.15 -30.34 -4.54
N VAL A 595 25.64 -30.01 -3.37
CA VAL A 595 24.94 -28.76 -3.13
C VAL A 595 25.82 -27.89 -2.25
N ILE A 596 26.12 -26.68 -2.71
CA ILE A 596 27.05 -25.76 -2.06
C ILE A 596 26.32 -24.47 -1.67
N ARG A 597 26.53 -24.01 -0.44
CA ARG A 597 26.17 -22.66 -0.01
C ARG A 597 27.33 -21.73 -0.28
N TRP A 598 27.04 -20.58 -0.87
CA TRP A 598 28.00 -19.55 -1.20
C TRP A 598 27.66 -18.27 -0.46
N LEU A 599 28.54 -17.83 0.44
CA LEU A 599 28.43 -16.59 1.21
C LEU A 599 29.70 -15.77 1.02
N ASN A 600 29.73 -14.85 0.06
CA ASN A 600 30.93 -14.11 -0.31
C ASN A 600 32.13 -15.05 -0.59
N GLN A 601 33.23 -14.93 0.18
CA GLN A 601 34.41 -15.81 0.09
C GLN A 601 34.32 -17.07 0.97
N ASN A 602 33.24 -17.25 1.73
CA ASN A 602 33.05 -18.40 2.61
C ASN A 602 32.06 -19.38 1.97
N GLN A 603 32.57 -20.43 1.35
CA GLN A 603 31.76 -21.49 0.76
C GLN A 603 31.65 -22.67 1.72
N GLN A 604 30.50 -23.32 1.72
CA GLN A 604 30.23 -24.50 2.54
C GLN A 604 29.51 -25.55 1.69
N ILE A 605 30.06 -26.76 1.61
CA ILE A 605 29.34 -27.86 1.00
C ILE A 605 28.26 -28.30 1.99
N LEU A 606 27.00 -28.26 1.54
CA LEU A 606 25.87 -28.71 2.33
C LEU A 606 25.70 -30.22 2.18
N ILE A 607 25.67 -30.70 0.93
CA ILE A 607 25.37 -32.11 0.63
C ILE A 607 26.36 -32.61 -0.42
N HIS A 608 26.86 -33.84 -0.24
CA HIS A 608 27.76 -34.53 -1.15
C HIS A 608 27.06 -35.72 -1.82
N ASN A 609 27.62 -36.20 -2.93
CA ASN A 609 27.22 -37.42 -3.63
C ASN A 609 25.75 -37.44 -4.08
N ILE A 610 25.25 -36.28 -4.50
CA ILE A 610 23.88 -36.11 -5.01
C ILE A 610 23.93 -35.62 -6.45
N ASP A 611 23.21 -36.27 -7.36
CA ASP A 611 23.05 -35.80 -8.75
C ASP A 611 21.91 -34.78 -8.79
N CYS A 612 22.21 -33.61 -8.21
CA CYS A 612 21.26 -32.52 -8.00
C CYS A 612 20.94 -31.79 -9.31
N CYS A 613 19.65 -31.72 -9.66
CA CYS A 613 19.19 -30.95 -10.82
C CYS A 613 18.39 -29.72 -10.41
N GLY A 614 17.32 -29.90 -9.62
CA GLY A 614 16.49 -28.83 -9.10
C GLY A 614 16.59 -28.67 -7.57
N LEU A 615 16.42 -27.44 -7.11
CA LEU A 615 16.40 -27.01 -5.72
C LEU A 615 15.08 -26.31 -5.40
N ALA A 616 14.51 -26.63 -4.25
CA ALA A 616 13.44 -25.83 -3.66
C ALA A 616 13.64 -25.71 -2.16
N MET A 617 13.12 -24.64 -1.57
CA MET A 617 13.17 -24.41 -0.13
C MET A 617 11.78 -23.99 0.30
N ASP A 618 11.25 -24.57 1.36
CA ASP A 618 9.95 -24.15 1.90
C ASP A 618 10.08 -23.08 2.99
N LYS A 619 8.95 -22.48 3.37
CA LYS A 619 8.87 -21.47 4.45
C LYS A 619 9.29 -22.00 5.82
N HIS A 620 9.33 -23.32 6.00
CA HIS A 620 9.73 -23.97 7.23
C HIS A 620 11.23 -24.28 7.27
N GLY A 621 12.00 -23.87 6.25
CA GLY A 621 13.44 -24.08 6.20
C GLY A 621 13.81 -25.53 5.88
N PHE A 622 13.03 -26.20 5.03
CA PHE A 622 13.43 -27.48 4.44
C PHE A 622 13.93 -27.29 3.02
N LEU A 623 15.12 -27.82 2.73
CA LEU A 623 15.73 -27.87 1.40
C LEU A 623 15.33 -29.16 0.71
N TYR A 624 14.69 -29.04 -0.45
CA TYR A 624 14.28 -30.12 -1.33
C TYR A 624 15.22 -30.16 -2.52
N ILE A 625 15.64 -31.37 -2.91
CA ILE A 625 16.57 -31.58 -4.00
C ILE A 625 16.11 -32.78 -4.80
N SER A 626 16.01 -32.63 -6.12
CA SER A 626 15.83 -33.76 -7.02
C SER A 626 17.16 -34.48 -7.22
N ASP A 627 17.20 -35.78 -6.97
CA ASP A 627 18.31 -36.65 -7.35
C ASP A 627 17.92 -37.39 -8.64
N SER A 628 18.40 -36.89 -9.78
CA SER A 628 18.08 -37.45 -11.10
C SER A 628 18.54 -38.90 -11.24
N LYS A 629 19.67 -39.26 -10.61
CA LYS A 629 20.23 -40.62 -10.69
C LYS A 629 19.43 -41.61 -9.85
N LYS A 630 18.98 -41.20 -8.67
CA LYS A 630 18.15 -42.04 -7.79
C LYS A 630 16.67 -42.01 -8.12
N ASN A 631 16.23 -41.14 -9.03
CA ASN A 631 14.83 -41.00 -9.44
C ASN A 631 13.91 -40.66 -8.26
N GLU A 632 14.33 -39.69 -7.44
CA GLU A 632 13.63 -39.28 -6.23
C GLU A 632 13.84 -37.80 -5.91
N VAL A 633 12.98 -37.25 -5.06
CA VAL A 633 13.22 -35.95 -4.42
C VAL A 633 13.40 -36.19 -2.94
N ARG A 634 14.47 -35.63 -2.39
CA ARG A 634 14.78 -35.69 -0.96
C ARG A 634 14.68 -34.33 -0.31
N ARG A 635 14.44 -34.35 1.00
CA ARG A 635 14.29 -33.18 1.85
C ARG A 635 15.26 -33.23 3.03
N TRP A 636 15.91 -32.11 3.32
CA TRP A 636 16.73 -31.90 4.53
C TRP A 636 16.21 -30.71 5.32
N LYS A 637 16.31 -30.78 6.64
CA LYS A 637 16.13 -29.61 7.49
C LYS A 637 17.38 -28.74 7.41
N MET A 638 17.20 -27.43 7.32
CA MET A 638 18.30 -26.46 7.32
C MET A 638 19.23 -26.68 8.53
N GLY A 639 20.53 -26.81 8.28
CA GLY A 639 21.54 -27.06 9.33
C GLY A 639 21.76 -28.53 9.65
N GLU A 640 20.93 -29.45 9.14
CA GLU A 640 21.00 -30.89 9.40
C GLU A 640 21.29 -31.68 8.12
N TYR A 641 22.44 -31.45 7.50
CA TYR A 641 22.81 -32.07 6.22
C TYR A 641 23.68 -33.33 6.34
N ASN A 642 24.06 -33.70 7.55
CA ASN A 642 24.89 -34.88 7.81
C ASN A 642 24.10 -36.19 7.73
N ASN A 643 22.77 -36.13 7.53
CA ASN A 643 21.92 -37.30 7.32
C ASN A 643 21.65 -37.51 5.81
N GLU A 644 21.11 -38.67 5.45
CA GLU A 644 20.79 -38.99 4.05
C GLU A 644 19.59 -38.23 3.48
N GLY A 645 18.92 -37.39 4.26
CA GLY A 645 17.67 -36.73 3.89
C GLY A 645 16.48 -37.68 3.86
N VAL A 646 15.29 -37.10 3.86
CA VAL A 646 14.03 -37.85 3.79
C VAL A 646 13.54 -37.87 2.35
N VAL A 647 13.31 -39.05 1.79
CA VAL A 647 12.65 -39.18 0.48
C VAL A 647 11.20 -38.72 0.62
N VAL A 648 10.80 -37.75 -0.20
CA VAL A 648 9.46 -37.16 -0.19
C VAL A 648 8.66 -37.49 -1.45
N THR A 649 9.33 -37.78 -2.57
CA THR A 649 8.69 -38.27 -3.81
C THR A 649 9.60 -39.28 -4.51
N GLY A 650 9.02 -40.20 -5.29
CA GLY A 650 9.77 -41.25 -5.97
C GLY A 650 10.36 -42.27 -4.99
N GLY A 651 11.61 -42.69 -5.22
CA GLY A 651 12.34 -43.62 -4.36
C GLY A 651 11.95 -45.10 -4.50
N ASN A 652 11.01 -45.42 -5.41
CA ASN A 652 10.57 -46.79 -5.70
C ASN A 652 11.17 -47.34 -7.00
N GLY A 653 12.38 -46.90 -7.32
CA GLY A 653 13.08 -47.21 -8.57
C GLY A 653 12.61 -46.39 -9.77
N GLN A 654 13.37 -46.49 -10.86
CA GLN A 654 13.04 -45.84 -12.13
C GLN A 654 11.78 -46.47 -12.74
N GLY A 655 10.82 -45.65 -13.18
CA GLY A 655 9.62 -46.14 -13.85
C GLY A 655 8.56 -45.06 -14.04
N ASN A 656 7.38 -45.46 -14.51
CA ASN A 656 6.26 -44.57 -14.85
C ASN A 656 5.02 -44.77 -13.97
N ARG A 657 5.08 -45.61 -12.93
CA ARG A 657 3.99 -45.74 -11.95
C ARG A 657 3.81 -44.43 -11.17
N LEU A 658 2.68 -44.29 -10.47
CA LEU A 658 2.35 -43.09 -9.68
C LEU A 658 3.26 -42.89 -8.46
N ASN A 659 4.02 -43.90 -8.04
CA ASN A 659 5.01 -43.82 -6.97
C ASN A 659 6.47 -43.86 -7.48
N GLN A 660 6.67 -43.78 -8.79
CA GLN A 660 7.98 -43.83 -9.45
C GLN A 660 8.22 -42.56 -10.28
N LEU A 661 9.49 -42.23 -10.45
CA LEU A 661 9.97 -41.14 -11.32
C LEU A 661 11.01 -41.72 -12.30
N ASN A 662 11.33 -40.96 -13.34
CA ASN A 662 12.33 -41.27 -14.34
C ASN A 662 13.03 -39.98 -14.77
N TRP A 663 14.25 -39.79 -14.24
CA TRP A 663 15.06 -38.59 -14.44
C TRP A 663 14.35 -37.30 -13.99
N PRO A 664 14.01 -37.17 -12.69
CA PRO A 664 13.38 -35.96 -12.18
C PRO A 664 14.37 -34.78 -12.18
N THR A 665 13.98 -33.69 -12.84
CA THR A 665 14.82 -32.50 -12.99
C THR A 665 14.37 -31.37 -12.07
N TYR A 666 13.42 -30.55 -12.51
CA TYR A 666 13.02 -29.35 -11.78
C TYR A 666 11.88 -29.63 -10.81
N ILE A 667 11.90 -28.92 -9.69
CA ILE A 667 10.94 -29.09 -8.61
C ILE A 667 10.34 -27.77 -8.16
N PHE A 668 9.07 -27.82 -7.78
CA PHE A 668 8.38 -26.74 -7.08
C PHE A 668 7.74 -27.28 -5.82
N VAL A 669 7.75 -26.51 -4.75
CA VAL A 669 7.14 -26.89 -3.46
C VAL A 669 6.16 -25.81 -3.05
N ASP A 670 4.89 -26.19 -2.89
CA ASP A 670 3.83 -25.26 -2.48
C ASP A 670 3.79 -25.05 -0.96
N GLU A 671 2.92 -24.15 -0.50
CA GLU A 671 2.77 -23.81 0.92
C GLU A 671 2.30 -24.98 1.80
N GLU A 672 1.67 -25.98 1.18
CA GLU A 672 1.19 -27.21 1.83
C GLU A 672 2.28 -28.29 1.87
N GLN A 673 3.50 -27.96 1.43
CA GLN A 673 4.61 -28.88 1.23
C GLN A 673 4.31 -29.98 0.20
N SER A 674 3.40 -29.72 -0.74
CA SER A 674 3.26 -30.59 -1.91
C SER A 674 4.41 -30.33 -2.86
N VAL A 675 4.97 -31.41 -3.40
CA VAL A 675 6.12 -31.37 -4.30
C VAL A 675 5.65 -31.66 -5.72
N TYR A 676 5.93 -30.73 -6.63
CA TYR A 676 5.73 -30.87 -8.07
C TYR A 676 7.08 -31.19 -8.70
N VAL A 677 7.12 -32.18 -9.58
CA VAL A 677 8.35 -32.67 -10.17
C VAL A 677 8.19 -32.78 -11.67
N SER A 678 9.12 -32.20 -12.41
CA SER A 678 9.28 -32.46 -13.85
C SER A 678 9.88 -33.85 -14.01
N ASP A 679 9.04 -34.82 -14.35
CA ASP A 679 9.40 -36.23 -14.53
C ASP A 679 9.81 -36.42 -16.00
N GLN A 680 11.02 -35.92 -16.33
CA GLN A 680 11.44 -35.55 -17.68
C GLN A 680 11.27 -36.70 -18.69
N ASN A 681 11.80 -37.89 -18.39
CA ASN A 681 11.78 -39.03 -19.31
C ASN A 681 10.41 -39.71 -19.39
N ASN A 682 9.51 -39.43 -18.45
CA ASN A 682 8.11 -39.85 -18.53
C ASN A 682 7.21 -38.79 -19.19
N HIS A 683 7.76 -37.63 -19.57
CA HIS A 683 7.05 -36.55 -20.27
C HIS A 683 5.79 -36.08 -19.55
N ARG A 684 5.92 -35.87 -18.23
CA ARG A 684 4.83 -35.47 -17.36
C ARG A 684 5.31 -34.61 -16.20
N VAL A 685 4.38 -33.92 -15.57
CA VAL A 685 4.58 -33.27 -14.27
C VAL A 685 3.73 -33.98 -13.23
N MET A 686 4.34 -34.14 -12.07
CA MET A 686 3.96 -35.09 -11.04
C MET A 686 3.79 -34.33 -9.72
N LYS A 687 2.60 -34.35 -9.08
CA LYS A 687 2.33 -33.70 -7.77
C LYS A 687 2.17 -34.75 -6.67
N TRP A 688 2.95 -34.64 -5.61
CA TRP A 688 2.79 -35.39 -4.36
C TRP A 688 2.33 -34.44 -3.28
N ARG A 689 1.23 -34.75 -2.60
CA ARG A 689 0.91 -34.07 -1.33
C ARG A 689 1.90 -34.51 -0.25
N LYS A 690 2.03 -33.69 0.78
CA LYS A 690 2.82 -34.05 1.96
C LYS A 690 2.43 -35.43 2.48
N ASP A 691 3.43 -36.26 2.75
CA ASP A 691 3.31 -37.63 3.28
C ASP A 691 2.53 -38.62 2.38
N ALA A 692 2.25 -38.26 1.13
CA ALA A 692 1.59 -39.16 0.17
C ALA A 692 2.54 -40.27 -0.30
N LYS A 693 2.02 -41.51 -0.40
CA LYS A 693 2.80 -42.67 -0.90
C LYS A 693 2.94 -42.69 -2.41
N GLU A 694 2.02 -42.05 -3.11
CA GLU A 694 1.99 -41.91 -4.56
C GLU A 694 1.56 -40.49 -4.93
N GLY A 695 1.95 -40.06 -6.13
CA GLY A 695 1.57 -38.79 -6.69
C GLY A 695 0.44 -38.91 -7.69
N ARG A 696 0.09 -37.77 -8.26
CA ARG A 696 -0.84 -37.68 -9.39
C ARG A 696 -0.19 -36.93 -10.54
N ILE A 697 -0.54 -37.30 -11.75
CA ILE A 697 -0.17 -36.55 -12.95
C ILE A 697 -0.97 -35.25 -12.93
N VAL A 698 -0.30 -34.12 -13.10
CA VAL A 698 -0.92 -32.79 -13.11
C VAL A 698 -0.67 -32.00 -14.39
N ALA A 699 0.26 -32.46 -15.24
CA ALA A 699 0.41 -32.01 -16.63
C ALA A 699 1.05 -33.12 -17.47
N GLY A 700 0.68 -33.18 -18.76
CA GLY A 700 1.17 -34.21 -19.68
C GLY A 700 0.75 -35.64 -19.30
N GLY A 701 1.64 -36.61 -19.48
CA GLY A 701 1.38 -38.02 -19.15
C GLY A 701 0.68 -38.84 -20.24
N ASN A 702 0.34 -38.22 -21.38
CA ASN A 702 -0.27 -38.89 -22.54
C ASN A 702 0.77 -39.27 -23.62
N GLY A 703 1.98 -39.63 -23.19
CA GLY A 703 3.13 -39.91 -24.05
C GLY A 703 3.86 -38.65 -24.55
N ARG A 704 5.00 -38.88 -25.21
CA ARG A 704 5.80 -37.82 -25.84
C ARG A 704 5.04 -37.24 -27.05
N GLY A 705 4.94 -35.92 -27.14
CA GLY A 705 4.41 -35.27 -28.33
C GLY A 705 4.10 -33.79 -28.16
N GLU A 706 3.50 -33.20 -29.18
CA GLU A 706 3.24 -31.75 -29.30
C GLU A 706 1.76 -31.38 -29.06
N LYS A 707 0.87 -32.36 -28.87
CA LYS A 707 -0.55 -32.11 -28.57
C LYS A 707 -0.70 -31.35 -27.25
N LEU A 708 -1.86 -30.72 -27.03
CA LEU A 708 -2.12 -29.91 -25.83
C LEU A 708 -2.22 -30.72 -24.54
N ASN A 709 -2.44 -32.04 -24.61
CA ASN A 709 -2.39 -32.97 -23.48
C ASN A 709 -1.04 -33.72 -23.37
N GLN A 710 -0.06 -33.40 -24.21
CA GLN A 710 1.25 -34.04 -24.27
C GLN A 710 2.37 -33.03 -23.94
N LEU A 711 3.47 -33.58 -23.45
CA LEU A 711 4.72 -32.86 -23.23
C LEU A 711 5.85 -33.62 -23.92
N SER A 712 7.00 -32.98 -24.12
CA SER A 712 8.22 -33.62 -24.57
C SER A 712 9.40 -33.11 -23.75
N LEU A 713 9.90 -33.98 -22.87
CA LEU A 713 11.06 -33.76 -21.98
C LEU A 713 10.94 -32.45 -21.17
N PRO A 714 9.91 -32.29 -20.31
CA PRO A 714 9.73 -31.06 -19.54
C PRO A 714 10.90 -30.83 -18.56
N GLU A 715 11.38 -29.59 -18.49
CA GLU A 715 12.57 -29.19 -17.71
C GLU A 715 12.34 -27.88 -16.95
N GLY A 716 11.13 -27.66 -16.43
CA GLY A 716 10.82 -26.47 -15.64
C GLY A 716 9.39 -26.55 -15.16
N VAL A 717 9.16 -26.30 -13.88
CA VAL A 717 7.83 -26.29 -13.30
C VAL A 717 7.72 -25.19 -12.25
N ILE A 718 6.73 -24.33 -12.41
CA ILE A 718 6.31 -23.36 -11.39
C ILE A 718 4.80 -23.39 -11.26
N VAL A 719 4.29 -23.05 -10.08
CA VAL A 719 2.86 -23.04 -9.80
C VAL A 719 2.50 -21.66 -9.26
N ASP A 720 1.42 -21.07 -9.78
CA ASP A 720 0.89 -19.80 -9.25
C ASP A 720 0.00 -20.02 -8.02
N ASP A 721 -0.41 -18.95 -7.34
CA ASP A 721 -1.23 -19.08 -6.11
C ASP A 721 -2.64 -19.63 -6.38
N LEU A 722 -3.09 -19.68 -7.64
CA LEU A 722 -4.35 -20.33 -8.01
C LEU A 722 -4.18 -21.83 -8.26
N GLY A 723 -2.94 -22.34 -8.17
CA GLY A 723 -2.64 -23.73 -8.45
C GLY A 723 -2.51 -24.04 -9.95
N HIS A 724 -2.41 -23.03 -10.83
CA HIS A 724 -2.09 -23.29 -12.22
C HIS A 724 -0.62 -23.67 -12.37
N ILE A 725 -0.37 -24.71 -13.16
CA ILE A 725 0.95 -25.30 -13.33
C ILE A 725 1.51 -24.85 -14.66
N TYR A 726 2.65 -24.16 -14.61
CA TYR A 726 3.38 -23.72 -15.79
C TYR A 726 4.57 -24.64 -16.00
N VAL A 727 4.68 -25.17 -17.21
CA VAL A 727 5.67 -26.18 -17.57
C VAL A 727 6.48 -25.70 -18.75
N ALA A 728 7.80 -25.73 -18.61
CA ALA A 728 8.71 -25.57 -19.73
C ALA A 728 8.74 -26.88 -20.52
N ASP A 729 7.97 -26.90 -21.61
CA ASP A 729 7.90 -28.02 -22.53
C ASP A 729 9.10 -27.94 -23.49
N CYS A 730 10.27 -28.21 -22.92
CA CYS A 730 11.60 -27.88 -23.44
C CYS A 730 11.78 -28.28 -24.91
N TYR A 731 11.52 -29.55 -25.24
CA TYR A 731 11.74 -30.05 -26.60
C TYR A 731 10.72 -29.55 -27.62
N ASN A 732 9.56 -29.06 -27.16
CA ASN A 732 8.53 -28.46 -28.00
C ASN A 732 8.66 -26.92 -28.05
N HIS A 733 9.70 -26.35 -27.43
CA HIS A 733 10.04 -24.93 -27.53
C HIS A 733 8.91 -23.99 -27.10
N ARG A 734 8.22 -24.36 -26.02
CA ARG A 734 7.04 -23.63 -25.52
C ARG A 734 6.93 -23.71 -24.01
N VAL A 735 6.18 -22.77 -23.44
CA VAL A 735 5.71 -22.84 -22.06
C VAL A 735 4.21 -23.08 -22.08
N MET A 736 3.78 -24.07 -21.31
CA MET A 736 2.40 -24.52 -21.25
C MET A 736 1.81 -24.25 -19.86
N ARG A 737 0.51 -23.95 -19.77
CA ARG A 737 -0.23 -23.84 -18.51
C ARG A 737 -1.29 -24.93 -18.41
N TRP A 738 -1.37 -25.61 -17.28
CA TRP A 738 -2.49 -26.46 -16.89
C TRP A 738 -3.24 -25.85 -15.71
N CYS A 739 -4.56 -25.73 -15.84
CA CYS A 739 -5.42 -25.46 -14.69
C CYS A 739 -5.77 -26.78 -13.99
N GLU A 740 -5.96 -26.73 -12.67
CA GLU A 740 -6.30 -27.94 -11.90
C GLU A 740 -7.55 -28.63 -12.48
N GLY A 741 -7.45 -29.94 -12.71
CA GLY A 741 -8.53 -30.77 -13.26
C GLY A 741 -8.72 -30.69 -14.78
N LYS A 742 -7.89 -29.94 -15.52
CA LYS A 742 -7.91 -29.95 -16.99
C LYS A 742 -7.04 -31.07 -17.56
N GLU A 743 -7.53 -31.74 -18.59
CA GLU A 743 -6.80 -32.79 -19.32
C GLU A 743 -5.80 -32.21 -20.32
N GLU A 744 -6.13 -31.05 -20.90
CA GLU A 744 -5.29 -30.31 -21.84
C GLU A 744 -4.78 -29.02 -21.22
N GLY A 745 -3.54 -28.67 -21.58
CA GLY A 745 -2.94 -27.38 -21.26
C GLY A 745 -3.13 -26.38 -22.39
N GLU A 746 -2.70 -25.16 -22.14
CA GLU A 746 -2.67 -24.09 -23.14
C GLU A 746 -1.25 -23.57 -23.34
N ILE A 747 -0.92 -23.21 -24.58
CA ILE A 747 0.35 -22.55 -24.90
C ILE A 747 0.28 -21.12 -24.37
N VAL A 748 1.20 -20.79 -23.48
CA VAL A 748 1.29 -19.47 -22.85
C VAL A 748 2.20 -18.56 -23.66
N VAL A 749 3.41 -19.04 -23.95
CA VAL A 749 4.45 -18.37 -24.74
C VAL A 749 5.26 -19.40 -25.53
N GLY A 750 5.92 -18.97 -26.61
CA GLY A 750 6.58 -19.87 -27.56
C GLY A 750 5.59 -20.66 -28.42
N GLY A 751 5.99 -21.86 -28.86
CA GLY A 751 5.15 -22.73 -29.69
C GLY A 751 5.06 -22.33 -31.17
N ASN A 752 5.88 -21.37 -31.61
CA ASN A 752 5.99 -20.92 -33.01
C ASN A 752 7.22 -21.53 -33.71
N GLY A 753 7.57 -22.77 -33.35
CA GLY A 753 8.83 -23.42 -33.73
C GLY A 753 10.04 -22.97 -32.90
N GLY A 754 11.11 -23.76 -32.94
CA GLY A 754 12.38 -23.44 -32.29
C GLY A 754 13.12 -22.35 -33.06
N GLY A 755 13.56 -21.29 -32.38
CA GLY A 755 14.27 -20.18 -33.00
C GLY A 755 14.59 -19.06 -32.04
N ASN A 756 15.17 -17.96 -32.55
CA ASN A 756 15.68 -16.83 -31.76
C ASN A 756 14.87 -15.54 -31.91
N GLN A 757 13.75 -15.57 -32.64
CA GLN A 757 12.83 -14.43 -32.74
C GLN A 757 12.19 -14.12 -31.38
N SER A 758 11.59 -12.93 -31.24
CA SER A 758 10.99 -12.48 -29.98
C SER A 758 9.81 -13.33 -29.51
N ASN A 759 9.14 -14.04 -30.42
CA ASN A 759 8.02 -14.95 -30.12
C ASN A 759 8.39 -16.43 -30.21
N GLN A 760 9.69 -16.73 -30.31
CA GLN A 760 10.24 -18.07 -30.37
C GLN A 760 11.14 -18.32 -29.16
N LEU A 761 11.14 -19.56 -28.71
CA LEU A 761 12.04 -20.07 -27.68
C LEU A 761 12.86 -21.22 -28.29
N ASN A 762 13.94 -21.61 -27.63
CA ASN A 762 14.79 -22.71 -28.07
C ASN A 762 15.29 -23.48 -26.85
N TYR A 763 14.63 -24.61 -26.58
CA TYR A 763 14.79 -25.44 -25.38
C TYR A 763 14.67 -24.63 -24.08
N PRO A 764 13.50 -24.01 -23.81
CA PRO A 764 13.28 -23.31 -22.55
C PRO A 764 13.35 -24.28 -21.37
N ARG A 765 13.96 -23.84 -20.27
CA ARG A 765 14.10 -24.64 -19.04
C ARG A 765 13.56 -23.90 -17.82
N GLY A 766 14.41 -23.11 -17.15
CA GLY A 766 14.01 -22.37 -15.96
C GLY A 766 12.91 -21.37 -16.21
N LEU A 767 11.98 -21.30 -15.27
CA LEU A 767 10.82 -20.42 -15.28
C LEU A 767 10.74 -19.67 -13.96
N SER A 768 10.44 -18.38 -14.03
CA SER A 768 10.20 -17.58 -12.82
C SER A 768 9.18 -16.48 -13.08
N PHE A 769 8.44 -16.09 -12.05
CA PHE A 769 7.57 -14.93 -12.08
C PHE A 769 8.22 -13.79 -11.29
N ASP A 770 8.12 -12.57 -11.79
CA ASP A 770 8.29 -11.38 -10.94
C ASP A 770 7.00 -11.05 -10.19
N ASP A 771 7.07 -10.11 -9.24
CA ASP A 771 5.94 -9.70 -8.40
C ASP A 771 4.79 -9.05 -9.20
N GLU A 772 5.04 -8.67 -10.45
CA GLU A 772 4.02 -8.14 -11.39
C GLU A 772 3.33 -9.25 -12.20
N GLY A 773 3.79 -10.49 -12.08
CA GLY A 773 3.29 -11.64 -12.84
C GLY A 773 3.88 -11.76 -14.25
N ASN A 774 4.94 -11.02 -14.58
CA ASN A 774 5.66 -11.23 -15.83
C ASN A 774 6.40 -12.58 -15.78
N LEU A 775 6.34 -13.32 -16.87
CA LEU A 775 6.99 -14.63 -16.98
C LEU A 775 8.41 -14.45 -17.53
N TYR A 776 9.39 -14.94 -16.81
CA TYR A 776 10.78 -15.02 -17.26
C TYR A 776 11.10 -16.46 -17.61
N VAL A 777 11.83 -16.62 -18.72
CA VAL A 777 12.18 -17.92 -19.27
C VAL A 777 13.68 -17.94 -19.56
N ALA A 778 14.37 -18.95 -19.05
CA ALA A 778 15.72 -19.27 -19.49
C ALA A 778 15.64 -19.92 -20.88
N ASP A 779 15.93 -19.13 -21.91
CA ASP A 779 15.94 -19.55 -23.30
C ASP A 779 17.32 -20.16 -23.65
N THR A 780 17.54 -21.36 -23.12
CA THR A 780 18.87 -21.96 -22.89
C THR A 780 19.75 -22.01 -24.14
N ILE A 781 19.23 -22.49 -25.28
CA ILE A 781 20.03 -22.65 -26.51
C ILE A 781 20.23 -21.31 -27.23
N ASN A 782 19.36 -20.33 -26.98
CA ASN A 782 19.59 -18.97 -27.44
C ASN A 782 20.47 -18.16 -26.48
N HIS A 783 20.90 -18.75 -25.37
CA HIS A 783 21.86 -18.17 -24.42
C HIS A 783 21.41 -16.85 -23.82
N ARG A 784 20.11 -16.74 -23.52
CA ARG A 784 19.48 -15.51 -23.05
C ARG A 784 18.37 -15.77 -22.04
N ILE A 785 18.01 -14.73 -21.31
CA ILE A 785 16.80 -14.74 -20.46
C ILE A 785 15.77 -13.83 -21.11
N GLU A 786 14.58 -14.38 -21.35
CA GLU A 786 13.46 -13.69 -22.00
C GLU A 786 12.38 -13.33 -20.97
N LYS A 787 11.94 -12.07 -20.99
CA LYS A 787 10.81 -11.57 -20.19
C LYS A 787 9.59 -11.44 -21.09
N PHE A 788 8.50 -12.08 -20.71
CA PHE A 788 7.18 -11.90 -21.31
C PHE A 788 6.33 -11.06 -20.36
N GLU A 789 5.88 -9.91 -20.85
CA GLU A 789 5.04 -9.02 -20.06
C GLU A 789 3.60 -9.51 -20.03
N ILE A 790 2.97 -9.37 -18.88
CA ILE A 790 1.57 -9.73 -18.72
C ILE A 790 0.66 -8.73 -19.46
N ILE A 791 -0.41 -9.23 -20.08
CA ILE A 791 -1.49 -8.43 -20.67
C ILE A 791 -2.60 -8.38 -19.64
N LEU A 792 -2.74 -7.23 -18.98
CA LEU A 792 -3.81 -6.95 -18.02
C LEU A 792 -5.15 -6.65 -18.70
#